data_AF-A0A1A7R7W0-F1
#
_entry.id   AF-A0A1A7R7W0-F1
#
_cell.length_a   1.000
_cell.length_b   1.000
_cell.length_c   1.000
_cell.angle_alpha   90.00
_cell.angle_beta   90.00
_cell.angle_gamma   90.00
#
_symmetry.space_group_name_H-M   'P 1'
#
loop_
_entity.id
_entity.type
_entity.pdbx_description
1 polymer ?
#
loop_
_entity_poly.entity_id
_entity_poly.type
_entity_poly.pdbx_seq_one_letter_code
_entity_poly.pdbx_strand_id
1 'polypeptide(L)'
;MSIKLKVLTVSISLLLVACGGGGSGTSENVNSLEDKPVVDAGEGLTKVNEFRVLDVGAELTAQDFSLETWNPSAMALDGDILYISNSQTSSQILRYDLKQKRALSAIDPTLLTGLAKTWDGIVDISLHAGRLYVASYGSNRIDVIDIATGQPQFVMALGTGVWWGDALNYALVHSNAVTADDRFVYVPDIQGRINVWQQSDVRAENHLKANKFARLSLPSCARNCNARMQSMGDYLYTSLPNGTTYVHNLKSLKQGDTDVAPILTESTLSTVMNQAADGQVYVSRNNGVIESYLAKSFNTKQILPTNLVDQFSNYRVKGNDSTQNLAKASDLVVHESTLLHLANQKITLLPMRSLQQNRSNQTAQATELKQAQAIQQSRMLQDGESWEVLTNKDERHVFMDKILSAQLNGASLDIQSYSAVPVKDVQLHAKLKNSDQWVVLAHIDEIQAFSKTRLALKLDDQSRFSLVNGQGSIQLSGLSQTEQIPAGLFDFKFHSDTDLHVQKLNQIKAKWKIFFGTYNQENDPASSWRRINALYAREWVMMMTNLAYMLSTPEFEHLWFNHKKVMGHEFFGNAGLVEGENGIFKAEDYTRVYQQILNRSEINLGITAMGGGLGGGSVLGVDTWIFYGHYRHSGYGIIAHEFGHGFGSHSSAWSNSAYGFQPMMAWLHFYFQRQAGSIPYMDPDVNKFHLASPDQLYAGVTSNIVNAVPGKTPINTIDQYFAANPLAKK
;
A
#
# COMPACT_ATOMS: atom_id res chain seq x y z
N MET A 1 -6.35 -62.93 1.35
CA MET A 1 -6.35 -63.36 -0.06
C MET A 1 -5.38 -62.45 -0.80
N SER A 2 -4.40 -63.03 -1.48
CA SER A 2 -3.19 -62.38 -2.04
C SER A 2 -3.47 -61.17 -2.93
N ILE A 3 -2.59 -60.14 -2.93
CA ILE A 3 -1.79 -59.71 -4.11
C ILE A 3 -0.84 -58.53 -3.77
N LYS A 4 0.46 -58.86 -3.87
CA LYS A 4 1.64 -58.18 -4.43
C LYS A 4 2.02 -56.73 -4.08
N LEU A 5 3.11 -56.65 -3.31
CA LEU A 5 4.16 -55.62 -3.33
C LEU A 5 5.14 -55.86 -4.51
N LYS A 6 5.66 -54.79 -5.14
CA LYS A 6 7.00 -54.80 -5.77
C LYS A 6 7.67 -53.42 -5.67
N VAL A 7 8.85 -53.47 -5.07
CA VAL A 7 9.90 -52.44 -5.00
C VAL A 7 10.69 -52.44 -6.32
N LEU A 8 11.19 -51.27 -6.77
CA LEU A 8 12.31 -51.23 -7.70
C LEU A 8 13.29 -50.07 -7.37
N THR A 9 14.54 -50.47 -7.25
CA THR A 9 15.75 -49.73 -6.89
C THR A 9 16.34 -48.99 -8.09
N VAL A 10 16.90 -47.79 -7.86
CA VAL A 10 17.63 -46.99 -8.86
C VAL A 10 19.13 -47.27 -8.76
N SER A 11 19.78 -47.54 -9.89
CA SER A 11 21.24 -47.67 -10.01
C SER A 11 21.81 -46.56 -10.90
N ILE A 12 22.89 -45.95 -10.41
CA ILE A 12 23.70 -44.89 -11.04
C ILE A 12 24.78 -45.53 -11.91
N SER A 13 25.05 -44.95 -13.09
CA SER A 13 26.26 -45.25 -13.88
C SER A 13 26.88 -43.95 -14.43
N LEU A 14 28.10 -43.66 -13.98
CA LEU A 14 29.06 -42.69 -14.52
C LEU A 14 29.84 -43.33 -15.67
N LEU A 15 30.21 -42.56 -16.70
CA LEU A 15 31.32 -42.91 -17.61
C LEU A 15 31.97 -41.64 -18.21
N LEU A 16 33.28 -41.56 -18.03
CA LEU A 16 34.26 -40.61 -18.61
C LEU A 16 35.19 -41.41 -19.53
N VAL A 17 35.49 -40.96 -20.76
CA VAL A 17 36.77 -41.22 -21.47
C VAL A 17 37.04 -40.09 -22.51
N ALA A 18 38.31 -39.73 -22.63
CA ALA A 18 38.90 -38.70 -23.50
C ALA A 18 39.75 -39.29 -24.66
N CYS A 19 40.18 -38.38 -25.57
CA CYS A 19 41.44 -38.32 -26.36
C CYS A 19 41.49 -38.66 -27.88
N GLY A 20 42.19 -37.76 -28.61
CA GLY A 20 42.92 -37.92 -29.90
C GLY A 20 42.16 -37.40 -31.13
N GLY A 21 42.61 -36.46 -32.00
CA GLY A 21 43.92 -36.05 -32.54
C GLY A 21 43.85 -36.24 -34.09
N GLY A 22 43.73 -35.20 -34.94
CA GLY A 22 44.80 -34.41 -35.58
C GLY A 22 44.90 -34.70 -37.10
N GLY A 23 44.99 -33.68 -37.98
CA GLY A 23 45.40 -33.84 -39.39
C GLY A 23 44.73 -32.93 -40.44
N SER A 24 45.55 -32.30 -41.29
CA SER A 24 45.32 -31.19 -42.24
C SER A 24 44.78 -31.55 -43.64
N GLY A 25 44.14 -30.58 -44.33
CA GLY A 25 43.99 -30.60 -45.81
C GLY A 25 43.00 -29.55 -46.35
N THR A 26 43.45 -28.72 -47.29
CA THR A 26 42.73 -27.62 -47.97
C THR A 26 41.92 -28.09 -49.19
N SER A 27 40.69 -27.58 -49.36
CA SER A 27 40.09 -27.27 -50.68
C SER A 27 38.82 -26.41 -50.56
N GLU A 28 38.68 -25.42 -51.44
CA GLU A 28 37.50 -24.58 -51.61
C GLU A 28 36.37 -25.34 -52.36
N ASN A 29 35.11 -25.19 -51.91
CA ASN A 29 33.96 -24.80 -52.75
C ASN A 29 32.62 -24.73 -51.97
N VAL A 30 32.04 -23.53 -51.97
CA VAL A 30 30.64 -23.14 -52.21
C VAL A 30 29.45 -23.94 -51.63
N ASN A 31 28.70 -23.25 -50.76
CA ASN A 31 27.25 -23.29 -50.40
C ASN A 31 26.49 -24.63 -50.26
N SER A 32 25.95 -24.84 -49.05
CA SER A 32 24.50 -25.01 -48.83
C SER A 32 24.14 -24.89 -47.35
N LEU A 33 23.04 -24.19 -47.07
CA LEU A 33 22.42 -24.00 -45.75
C LEU A 33 22.05 -25.33 -45.09
N GLU A 34 22.49 -25.52 -43.85
CA GLU A 34 21.81 -26.37 -42.86
C GLU A 34 22.08 -25.79 -41.47
N ASP A 35 21.03 -25.25 -40.86
CA ASP A 35 20.99 -24.77 -39.48
C ASP A 35 21.38 -25.93 -38.54
N LYS A 36 22.59 -25.86 -37.99
CA LYS A 36 22.92 -26.59 -36.77
C LYS A 36 22.46 -25.74 -35.60
N PRO A 37 21.77 -26.32 -34.60
CA PRO A 37 21.49 -25.60 -33.38
C PRO A 37 22.82 -25.24 -32.73
N VAL A 38 23.07 -23.95 -32.58
CA VAL A 38 24.09 -23.45 -31.67
C VAL A 38 23.70 -23.98 -30.30
N VAL A 39 24.46 -24.95 -29.80
CA VAL A 39 24.42 -25.34 -28.40
C VAL A 39 24.99 -24.15 -27.64
N ASP A 40 24.10 -23.30 -27.14
CA ASP A 40 24.47 -22.15 -26.34
C ASP A 40 25.14 -22.65 -25.06
N ALA A 41 26.38 -22.21 -24.84
CA ALA A 41 27.11 -22.52 -23.62
C ALA A 41 26.33 -21.93 -22.45
N GLY A 42 25.86 -22.79 -21.53
CA GLY A 42 24.87 -22.47 -20.50
C GLY A 42 25.02 -21.08 -19.91
N GLU A 43 24.00 -20.23 -20.12
CA GLU A 43 23.95 -18.90 -19.53
C GLU A 43 24.10 -19.02 -18.01
N GLY A 44 25.14 -18.38 -17.47
CA GLY A 44 25.41 -18.34 -16.04
C GLY A 44 24.38 -17.49 -15.30
N LEU A 45 23.18 -18.03 -15.09
CA LEU A 45 22.16 -17.45 -14.22
C LEU A 45 22.59 -17.61 -12.76
N THR A 46 22.71 -16.49 -12.05
CA THR A 46 23.03 -16.49 -10.62
C THR A 46 21.83 -15.97 -9.85
N LYS A 47 21.34 -16.76 -8.90
CA LYS A 47 20.27 -16.32 -7.98
C LYS A 47 20.77 -15.13 -7.15
N VAL A 48 20.09 -13.99 -7.27
CA VAL A 48 20.39 -12.76 -6.53
C VAL A 48 19.37 -12.44 -5.46
N ASN A 49 18.15 -12.95 -5.58
CA ASN A 49 17.10 -12.76 -4.59
C ASN A 49 16.08 -13.90 -4.60
N GLU A 50 15.41 -14.12 -3.47
CA GLU A 50 14.23 -14.97 -3.33
C GLU A 50 13.28 -14.35 -2.32
N PHE A 51 12.01 -14.30 -2.68
CA PHE A 51 10.98 -13.66 -1.88
C PHE A 51 9.65 -14.34 -2.14
N ARG A 52 8.74 -14.26 -1.17
CA ARG A 52 7.39 -14.77 -1.31
C ARG A 52 6.42 -13.67 -1.71
N VAL A 53 5.38 -14.08 -2.42
CA VAL A 53 4.26 -13.25 -2.85
C VAL A 53 2.95 -13.94 -2.49
N LEU A 54 1.89 -13.15 -2.33
CA LEU A 54 0.54 -13.70 -2.18
C LEU A 54 -0.05 -13.99 -3.57
N ASP A 55 -0.49 -15.22 -3.75
CA ASP A 55 -1.22 -15.68 -4.93
C ASP A 55 -2.72 -15.41 -4.77
N VAL A 56 -3.53 -15.91 -5.70
CA VAL A 56 -4.99 -15.85 -5.64
C VAL A 56 -5.51 -16.56 -4.38
N GLY A 57 -6.14 -15.79 -3.50
CA GLY A 57 -6.71 -16.26 -2.25
C GLY A 57 -8.11 -16.84 -2.41
N ALA A 58 -8.53 -17.55 -1.36
CA ALA A 58 -9.89 -17.99 -1.13
C ALA A 58 -10.44 -17.38 0.17
N GLU A 59 -11.75 -17.43 0.36
CA GLU A 59 -12.41 -16.86 1.52
C GLU A 59 -13.25 -17.92 2.21
N LEU A 60 -13.21 -17.95 3.54
CA LEU A 60 -14.20 -18.67 4.34
C LEU A 60 -15.30 -17.70 4.74
N THR A 61 -16.52 -18.21 4.70
CA THR A 61 -17.76 -17.49 4.96
C THR A 61 -18.65 -18.28 5.90
N ALA A 62 -19.72 -17.66 6.41
CA ALA A 62 -20.73 -18.36 7.20
C ALA A 62 -21.30 -19.60 6.48
N GLN A 63 -21.43 -19.52 5.15
CA GLN A 63 -22.02 -20.58 4.32
C GLN A 63 -21.16 -21.86 4.31
N ASP A 64 -19.84 -21.73 4.38
CA ASP A 64 -18.92 -22.88 4.45
C ASP A 64 -19.18 -23.75 5.69
N PHE A 65 -19.78 -23.16 6.73
CA PHE A 65 -20.16 -23.82 7.98
C PHE A 65 -21.67 -24.06 8.10
N SER A 66 -22.43 -23.89 7.01
CA SER A 66 -23.91 -23.97 7.00
C SER A 66 -24.57 -22.99 7.98
N LEU A 67 -24.01 -21.79 8.12
CA LEU A 67 -24.54 -20.71 8.95
C LEU A 67 -25.08 -19.57 8.09
N GLU A 68 -26.14 -18.92 8.54
CA GLU A 68 -26.66 -17.69 7.91
C GLU A 68 -25.78 -16.48 8.21
N THR A 69 -25.28 -16.40 9.45
CA THR A 69 -24.40 -15.34 9.93
C THR A 69 -23.27 -15.93 10.76
N TRP A 70 -22.15 -15.22 10.82
CA TRP A 70 -21.01 -15.58 11.66
C TRP A 70 -20.27 -14.31 12.10
N ASN A 71 -19.55 -14.42 13.20
CA ASN A 71 -18.75 -13.34 13.77
C ASN A 71 -17.41 -13.93 14.25
N PRO A 72 -16.49 -14.21 13.31
CA PRO A 72 -15.19 -14.76 13.63
C PRO A 72 -14.33 -13.71 14.35
N SER A 73 -13.78 -14.06 15.52
CA SER A 73 -12.98 -13.13 16.33
C SER A 73 -11.51 -13.54 16.49
N ALA A 74 -11.18 -14.83 16.39
CA ALA A 74 -9.84 -15.36 16.56
C ALA A 74 -9.70 -16.74 15.89
N MET A 75 -8.46 -17.14 15.65
CA MET A 75 -8.09 -18.37 14.95
C MET A 75 -6.95 -19.09 15.66
N ALA A 76 -6.98 -20.42 15.66
CA ALA A 76 -5.87 -21.26 16.12
C ALA A 76 -5.72 -22.50 15.22
N LEU A 77 -4.50 -23.03 15.11
CA LEU A 77 -4.19 -24.20 14.26
C LEU A 77 -3.75 -25.40 15.10
N ASP A 78 -4.25 -26.59 14.73
CA ASP A 78 -3.76 -27.89 15.17
C ASP A 78 -3.53 -28.80 13.97
N GLY A 79 -2.27 -28.95 13.53
CA GLY A 79 -1.97 -29.61 12.27
C GLY A 79 -2.75 -28.98 11.11
N ASP A 80 -3.65 -29.75 10.49
CA ASP A 80 -4.49 -29.32 9.36
C ASP A 80 -5.85 -28.71 9.77
N ILE A 81 -6.16 -28.66 11.07
CA ILE A 81 -7.45 -28.17 11.55
C ILE A 81 -7.33 -26.72 12.02
N LEU A 82 -8.11 -25.86 11.38
CA LEU A 82 -8.33 -24.48 11.80
C LEU A 82 -9.52 -24.41 12.76
N TYR A 83 -9.27 -23.89 13.95
CA TYR A 83 -10.29 -23.54 14.94
C TYR A 83 -10.60 -22.05 14.82
N ILE A 84 -11.88 -21.69 14.80
CA ILE A 84 -12.34 -20.31 14.65
C ILE A 84 -13.34 -20.02 15.76
N SER A 85 -13.07 -19.02 16.58
CA SER A 85 -14.07 -18.54 17.53
C SER A 85 -15.20 -17.84 16.79
N ASN A 86 -16.45 -18.21 17.04
CA ASN A 86 -17.62 -17.60 16.45
C ASN A 86 -18.50 -17.00 17.54
N SER A 87 -18.41 -15.69 17.74
CA SER A 87 -19.07 -14.97 18.83
C SER A 87 -20.50 -14.54 18.44
N GLN A 88 -21.44 -15.43 18.69
CA GLN A 88 -22.87 -15.28 18.41
C GLN A 88 -23.68 -15.33 19.73
N THR A 89 -25.00 -15.14 19.66
CA THR A 89 -25.91 -15.40 20.78
C THR A 89 -25.72 -16.81 21.36
N SER A 90 -25.48 -17.79 20.47
CA SER A 90 -24.94 -19.10 20.84
C SER A 90 -23.50 -19.19 20.33
N SER A 91 -22.55 -18.79 21.16
CA SER A 91 -21.13 -18.80 20.81
C SER A 91 -20.59 -20.22 20.75
N GLN A 92 -19.80 -20.51 19.71
CA GLN A 92 -19.23 -21.84 19.44
C GLN A 92 -17.85 -21.71 18.81
N ILE A 93 -17.10 -22.81 18.74
CA ILE A 93 -15.82 -22.85 18.02
C ILE A 93 -16.01 -23.68 16.76
N LEU A 94 -15.94 -23.01 15.61
CA LEU A 94 -16.02 -23.67 14.31
C LEU A 94 -14.69 -24.37 14.02
N ARG A 95 -14.75 -25.45 13.24
CA ARG A 95 -13.58 -26.23 12.84
C ARG A 95 -13.57 -26.43 11.33
N TYR A 96 -12.43 -26.20 10.70
CA TYR A 96 -12.26 -26.36 9.26
C TYR A 96 -11.01 -27.19 8.98
N ASP A 97 -11.17 -28.26 8.19
CA ASP A 97 -10.06 -29.08 7.71
C ASP A 97 -9.46 -28.39 6.47
N LEU A 98 -8.28 -27.79 6.63
CA LEU A 98 -7.60 -27.02 5.59
C LEU A 98 -7.14 -27.91 4.42
N LYS A 99 -6.84 -29.18 4.71
CA LYS A 99 -6.37 -30.14 3.71
C LYS A 99 -7.50 -30.72 2.88
N GLN A 100 -8.60 -31.10 3.55
CA GLN A 100 -9.80 -31.64 2.90
C GLN A 100 -10.76 -30.55 2.42
N LYS A 101 -10.49 -29.28 2.79
CA LYS A 101 -11.26 -28.09 2.42
C LYS A 101 -12.75 -28.22 2.77
N ARG A 102 -13.02 -28.61 4.01
CA ARG A 102 -14.41 -28.78 4.50
C ARG A 102 -14.55 -28.38 5.96
N ALA A 103 -15.72 -27.87 6.31
CA ALA A 103 -16.11 -27.70 7.70
C ALA A 103 -16.25 -29.06 8.41
N LEU A 104 -15.86 -29.07 9.68
CA LEU A 104 -16.09 -30.16 10.63
C LEU A 104 -17.17 -29.72 11.64
N SER A 105 -17.70 -30.67 12.41
CA SER A 105 -18.65 -30.35 13.48
C SER A 105 -18.06 -29.30 14.42
N ALA A 106 -18.80 -28.25 14.76
CA ALA A 106 -18.33 -27.25 15.71
C ALA A 106 -18.18 -27.84 17.13
N ILE A 107 -17.36 -27.20 17.96
CA ILE A 107 -17.37 -27.42 19.40
C ILE A 107 -18.52 -26.59 19.97
N ASP A 108 -19.63 -27.26 20.22
CA ASP A 108 -20.81 -26.68 20.86
C ASP A 108 -20.65 -26.74 22.39
N PRO A 109 -20.65 -25.60 23.10
CA PRO A 109 -20.50 -25.60 24.55
C PRO A 109 -21.61 -26.36 25.29
N THR A 110 -22.80 -26.53 24.68
CA THR A 110 -23.90 -27.29 25.29
C THR A 110 -23.65 -28.80 25.32
N LEU A 111 -22.73 -29.29 24.49
CA LEU A 111 -22.35 -30.70 24.41
C LEU A 111 -21.11 -31.03 25.25
N LEU A 112 -20.49 -30.04 25.90
CA LEU A 112 -19.31 -30.22 26.74
C LEU A 112 -19.72 -30.56 28.18
N THR A 113 -19.65 -31.85 28.53
CA THR A 113 -19.87 -32.31 29.91
C THR A 113 -18.90 -31.65 30.89
N GLY A 114 -19.44 -31.03 31.94
CA GLY A 114 -18.64 -30.36 32.98
C GLY A 114 -18.42 -28.86 32.77
N LEU A 115 -18.81 -28.31 31.60
CA LEU A 115 -18.79 -26.87 31.38
C LEU A 115 -19.87 -26.19 32.23
N ALA A 116 -19.48 -25.28 33.11
CA ALA A 116 -20.39 -24.66 34.07
C ALA A 116 -21.47 -23.76 33.42
N LYS A 117 -21.12 -23.04 32.36
CA LYS A 117 -22.02 -22.14 31.61
C LYS A 117 -21.53 -22.04 30.17
N THR A 118 -22.45 -21.89 29.21
CA THR A 118 -22.10 -21.59 27.81
C THR A 118 -21.32 -20.27 27.70
N TRP A 119 -20.58 -20.13 26.60
CA TRP A 119 -19.77 -18.93 26.36
C TRP A 119 -20.63 -17.71 26.05
N ASP A 120 -20.30 -16.61 26.72
CA ASP A 120 -20.89 -15.29 26.53
C ASP A 120 -19.85 -14.38 25.87
N GLY A 121 -19.79 -14.43 24.54
CA GLY A 121 -18.84 -13.72 23.71
C GLY A 121 -17.42 -14.32 23.77
N ILE A 122 -17.06 -15.11 22.76
CA ILE A 122 -15.68 -15.62 22.62
C ILE A 122 -14.84 -14.54 21.93
N VAL A 123 -13.81 -14.07 22.62
CA VAL A 123 -12.96 -12.97 22.16
C VAL A 123 -11.62 -13.46 21.63
N ASP A 124 -11.15 -14.59 22.15
CA ASP A 124 -9.88 -15.18 21.73
C ASP A 124 -9.83 -16.68 21.98
N ILE A 125 -8.99 -17.37 21.21
CA ILE A 125 -8.65 -18.78 21.41
C ILE A 125 -7.15 -18.98 21.22
N SER A 126 -6.56 -19.84 22.04
CA SER A 126 -5.14 -20.23 21.90
C SER A 126 -5.03 -21.74 21.95
N LEU A 127 -4.11 -22.30 21.18
CA LEU A 127 -3.81 -23.72 21.19
C LEU A 127 -2.41 -23.95 21.72
N HIS A 128 -2.29 -24.90 22.65
CA HIS A 128 -0.99 -25.34 23.13
C HIS A 128 -1.08 -26.79 23.64
N ALA A 129 -0.12 -27.64 23.23
CA ALA A 129 0.00 -29.03 23.67
C ALA A 129 -1.32 -29.85 23.58
N GLY A 130 -2.05 -29.75 22.46
CA GLY A 130 -3.31 -30.47 22.25
C GLY A 130 -4.48 -29.98 23.11
N ARG A 131 -4.37 -28.78 23.68
CA ARG A 131 -5.41 -28.12 24.46
C ARG A 131 -5.79 -26.79 23.83
N LEU A 132 -7.09 -26.55 23.76
CA LEU A 132 -7.68 -25.31 23.32
C LEU A 132 -8.11 -24.49 24.53
N TYR A 133 -7.58 -23.27 24.61
CA TYR A 133 -7.88 -22.29 25.66
C TYR A 133 -8.84 -21.26 25.09
N VAL A 134 -9.98 -21.08 25.74
CA VAL A 134 -11.09 -20.28 25.23
C VAL A 134 -11.32 -19.09 26.15
N ALA A 135 -11.02 -17.89 25.66
CA ALA A 135 -11.32 -16.66 26.36
C ALA A 135 -12.74 -16.20 26.04
N SER A 136 -13.59 -16.15 27.08
CA SER A 136 -14.94 -15.61 26.96
C SER A 136 -15.13 -14.39 27.87
N TYR A 137 -15.45 -13.26 27.23
CA TYR A 137 -15.48 -11.94 27.84
C TYR A 137 -16.54 -11.82 28.95
N GLY A 138 -17.78 -12.25 28.67
CA GLY A 138 -18.87 -12.25 29.66
C GLY A 138 -18.76 -13.36 30.70
N SER A 139 -18.02 -14.42 30.38
CA SER A 139 -17.85 -15.59 31.24
C SER A 139 -16.85 -15.41 32.38
N ASN A 140 -15.95 -14.41 32.30
CA ASN A 140 -14.95 -14.12 33.35
C ASN A 140 -14.09 -15.32 33.74
N ARG A 141 -13.74 -16.15 32.76
CA ARG A 141 -12.88 -17.33 32.90
C ARG A 141 -12.27 -17.72 31.55
N ILE A 142 -11.24 -18.55 31.61
CA ILE A 142 -10.68 -19.25 30.44
C ILE A 142 -11.05 -20.72 30.54
N ASP A 143 -11.81 -21.23 29.59
CA ASP A 143 -12.16 -22.65 29.55
C ASP A 143 -11.09 -23.42 28.77
N VAL A 144 -10.64 -24.56 29.31
CA VAL A 144 -9.61 -25.41 28.70
C VAL A 144 -10.24 -26.70 28.22
N ILE A 145 -10.04 -27.00 26.94
CA ILE A 145 -10.63 -28.15 26.26
C ILE A 145 -9.49 -29.03 25.74
N ASP A 146 -9.49 -30.30 26.08
CA ASP A 146 -8.63 -31.30 25.45
C ASP A 146 -9.19 -31.64 24.07
N ILE A 147 -8.35 -31.54 23.05
CA ILE A 147 -8.68 -31.88 21.67
C ILE A 147 -7.76 -32.96 21.09
N ALA A 148 -6.77 -33.43 21.86
CA ALA A 148 -5.76 -34.39 21.41
C ALA A 148 -6.37 -35.77 21.10
N THR A 149 -7.48 -36.12 21.74
CA THR A 149 -8.19 -37.39 21.52
C THR A 149 -9.17 -37.36 20.33
N GLY A 150 -9.29 -36.22 19.64
CA GLY A 150 -10.20 -36.00 18.51
C GLY A 150 -11.65 -35.67 18.91
N GLN A 151 -12.09 -36.09 20.10
CA GLN A 151 -13.35 -35.63 20.69
C GLN A 151 -13.06 -34.54 21.72
N PRO A 152 -13.59 -33.31 21.54
CA PRO A 152 -13.38 -32.21 22.48
C PRO A 152 -13.91 -32.57 23.87
N GLN A 153 -13.07 -32.45 24.90
CA GLN A 153 -13.44 -32.70 26.29
C GLN A 153 -13.09 -31.52 27.17
N PHE A 154 -14.04 -31.07 27.98
CA PHE A 154 -13.77 -30.02 28.96
C PHE A 154 -12.82 -30.54 30.04
N VAL A 155 -11.74 -29.80 30.32
CA VAL A 155 -10.75 -30.13 31.35
C VAL A 155 -11.02 -29.33 32.61
N MET A 156 -10.99 -28.00 32.48
CA MET A 156 -11.15 -27.09 33.61
C MET A 156 -11.43 -25.66 33.13
N ALA A 157 -11.64 -24.75 34.09
CA ALA A 157 -11.73 -23.32 33.85
C ALA A 157 -10.77 -22.58 34.80
N LEU A 158 -9.99 -21.65 34.24
CA LEU A 158 -9.15 -20.72 34.98
C LEU A 158 -9.94 -19.45 35.29
N GLY A 159 -9.83 -18.94 36.52
CA GLY A 159 -10.72 -17.92 37.04
C GLY A 159 -11.99 -18.52 37.64
N THR A 160 -12.76 -17.70 38.36
CA THR A 160 -13.91 -18.18 39.16
C THR A 160 -15.25 -18.11 38.40
N GLY A 161 -15.27 -17.58 37.18
CA GLY A 161 -16.50 -17.33 36.42
C GLY A 161 -17.31 -16.12 36.89
N VAL A 162 -16.81 -15.40 37.90
CA VAL A 162 -17.39 -14.16 38.41
C VAL A 162 -16.31 -13.08 38.46
N TRP A 163 -16.67 -11.86 38.05
CA TRP A 163 -15.73 -10.74 37.99
C TRP A 163 -15.61 -9.98 39.30
N TRP A 164 -16.58 -10.12 40.20
CA TRP A 164 -16.60 -9.42 41.49
C TRP A 164 -15.80 -10.20 42.54
N GLY A 165 -15.13 -9.47 43.43
CA GLY A 165 -14.24 -10.03 44.45
C GLY A 165 -12.85 -10.37 43.93
N ASP A 166 -12.16 -9.42 43.26
CA ASP A 166 -10.74 -9.52 42.85
C ASP A 166 -9.82 -9.75 44.06
N ALA A 167 -9.89 -10.95 44.63
CA ALA A 167 -8.80 -11.52 45.39
C ALA A 167 -7.66 -11.68 44.40
N LEU A 168 -6.50 -11.13 44.76
CA LEU A 168 -5.25 -11.14 44.00
C LEU A 168 -4.97 -12.47 43.26
N ASN A 169 -5.51 -13.58 43.76
CA ASN A 169 -5.18 -14.93 43.34
C ASN A 169 -6.22 -15.64 42.47
N TYR A 170 -7.47 -15.17 42.34
CA TYR A 170 -8.56 -16.02 41.78
C TYR A 170 -9.41 -15.40 40.66
N ALA A 171 -10.13 -14.30 40.90
CA ALA A 171 -11.14 -13.81 39.96
C ALA A 171 -10.52 -13.19 38.69
N LEU A 172 -11.21 -13.29 37.56
CA LEU A 172 -10.77 -12.71 36.29
C LEU A 172 -11.78 -11.64 35.86
N VAL A 173 -11.31 -10.44 35.51
CA VAL A 173 -12.19 -9.30 35.25
C VAL A 173 -12.31 -9.07 33.75
N HIS A 174 -13.28 -9.71 33.10
CA HIS A 174 -13.51 -9.58 31.66
C HIS A 174 -12.26 -9.80 30.80
N SER A 175 -11.82 -11.06 30.68
CA SER A 175 -10.71 -11.41 29.81
C SER A 175 -10.99 -11.02 28.36
N ASN A 176 -9.96 -10.52 27.67
CA ASN A 176 -10.05 -10.13 26.26
C ASN A 176 -9.10 -10.88 25.32
N ALA A 177 -8.19 -11.70 25.86
CA ALA A 177 -7.28 -12.53 25.07
C ALA A 177 -6.78 -13.73 25.89
N VAL A 178 -6.16 -14.71 25.25
CA VAL A 178 -5.45 -15.79 25.93
C VAL A 178 -4.27 -16.29 25.10
N THR A 179 -3.16 -16.63 25.75
CA THR A 179 -2.05 -17.36 25.12
C THR A 179 -1.47 -18.33 26.12
N ALA A 180 -1.07 -19.52 25.66
CA ALA A 180 -0.43 -20.52 26.50
C ALA A 180 0.89 -20.99 25.88
N ASP A 181 1.87 -21.30 26.73
CA ASP A 181 3.11 -21.97 26.38
C ASP A 181 3.42 -23.10 27.38
N ASP A 182 4.57 -23.75 27.25
CA ASP A 182 4.96 -24.89 28.09
C ASP A 182 5.06 -24.54 29.59
N ARG A 183 5.19 -23.25 29.92
CA ARG A 183 5.40 -22.76 31.29
C ARG A 183 4.15 -22.14 31.87
N PHE A 184 3.43 -21.34 31.09
CA PHE A 184 2.38 -20.47 31.62
C PHE A 184 1.17 -20.29 30.68
N VAL A 185 0.04 -19.90 31.28
CA VAL A 185 -1.13 -19.35 30.60
C VAL A 185 -1.24 -17.86 30.94
N TYR A 186 -1.27 -17.02 29.91
CA TYR A 186 -1.32 -15.56 30.00
C TYR A 186 -2.70 -15.07 29.61
N VAL A 187 -3.28 -14.18 30.42
CA VAL A 187 -4.66 -13.71 30.24
C VAL A 187 -4.81 -12.23 30.61
N PRO A 188 -4.86 -11.31 29.63
CA PRO A 188 -5.15 -9.92 29.88
C PRO A 188 -6.60 -9.71 30.33
N ASP A 189 -6.77 -8.74 31.22
CA ASP A 189 -8.07 -8.31 31.72
C ASP A 189 -8.28 -6.80 31.50
N ILE A 190 -9.51 -6.32 31.66
CA ILE A 190 -9.82 -4.89 31.42
C ILE A 190 -9.25 -3.93 32.46
N GLN A 191 -8.51 -4.43 33.47
CA GLN A 191 -7.85 -3.61 34.49
C GLN A 191 -6.41 -3.25 34.10
N GLY A 192 -5.99 -3.51 32.85
CA GLY A 192 -4.67 -3.14 32.36
C GLY A 192 -3.57 -4.07 32.89
N ARG A 193 -3.87 -5.37 33.03
CA ARG A 193 -2.96 -6.38 33.59
C ARG A 193 -3.04 -7.65 32.79
N ILE A 194 -1.97 -8.45 32.83
CA ILE A 194 -1.93 -9.83 32.33
C ILE A 194 -1.82 -10.77 33.53
N ASN A 195 -2.86 -11.59 33.73
CA ASN A 195 -2.87 -12.62 34.75
C ASN A 195 -2.13 -13.86 34.24
N VAL A 196 -1.24 -14.41 35.06
CA VAL A 196 -0.40 -15.55 34.68
C VAL A 196 -0.73 -16.74 35.58
N TRP A 197 -0.98 -17.91 35.00
CA TRP A 197 -1.06 -19.20 35.73
C TRP A 197 0.08 -20.11 35.30
N GLN A 198 0.52 -21.02 36.17
CA GLN A 198 1.43 -22.08 35.73
C GLN A 198 0.70 -23.08 34.85
N GLN A 199 1.36 -23.50 33.78
CA GLN A 199 0.84 -24.53 32.89
C GLN A 199 0.64 -25.87 33.63
N SER A 200 1.48 -26.16 34.64
CA SER A 200 1.34 -27.33 35.51
C SER A 200 0.05 -27.34 36.35
N ASP A 201 -0.56 -26.19 36.58
CA ASP A 201 -1.82 -26.06 37.33
C ASP A 201 -3.05 -26.32 36.45
N VAL A 202 -2.88 -26.46 35.14
CA VAL A 202 -3.97 -26.74 34.20
C VAL A 202 -4.38 -28.21 34.28
N ARG A 203 -5.14 -28.54 35.31
CA ARG A 203 -5.63 -29.89 35.65
C ARG A 203 -7.07 -29.84 36.20
N ALA A 204 -7.83 -30.91 36.00
CA ALA A 204 -9.24 -30.96 36.36
C ALA A 204 -9.51 -30.68 37.85
N GLU A 205 -8.63 -31.11 38.76
CA GLU A 205 -8.74 -30.85 40.20
C GLU A 205 -8.72 -29.36 40.58
N ASN A 206 -8.15 -28.51 39.71
CA ASN A 206 -8.00 -27.08 39.93
C ASN A 206 -9.14 -26.25 39.29
N HIS A 207 -10.18 -26.90 38.74
CA HIS A 207 -11.31 -26.22 38.11
C HIS A 207 -11.90 -25.12 39.03
N LEU A 208 -11.91 -23.88 38.53
CA LEU A 208 -12.33 -22.64 39.22
C LEU A 208 -11.55 -22.25 40.47
N LYS A 209 -10.45 -22.96 40.79
CA LYS A 209 -9.68 -22.82 42.04
C LYS A 209 -8.19 -22.57 41.83
N ALA A 210 -7.71 -22.64 40.58
CA ALA A 210 -6.30 -22.40 40.26
C ALA A 210 -5.84 -20.99 40.69
N ASN A 211 -4.75 -20.95 41.46
CA ASN A 211 -4.13 -19.70 41.90
C ASN A 211 -3.38 -19.04 40.73
N LYS A 212 -3.54 -17.73 40.58
CA LYS A 212 -2.65 -16.94 39.71
C LYS A 212 -1.21 -17.05 40.24
N PHE A 213 -0.29 -17.37 39.34
CA PHE A 213 1.14 -17.42 39.60
C PHE A 213 1.74 -16.02 39.74
N ALA A 214 1.40 -15.10 38.84
CA ALA A 214 1.90 -13.73 38.82
C ALA A 214 0.95 -12.78 38.06
N ARG A 215 1.24 -11.47 38.09
CA ARG A 215 0.57 -10.44 37.28
C ARG A 215 1.58 -9.52 36.59
N LEU A 216 1.45 -9.38 35.28
CA LEU A 216 2.21 -8.42 34.48
C LEU A 216 1.40 -7.13 34.28
N SER A 217 2.08 -5.99 34.20
CA SER A 217 1.47 -4.71 33.88
C SER A 217 1.19 -4.63 32.38
N LEU A 218 -0.02 -4.27 31.97
CA LEU A 218 -0.37 -3.98 30.57
C LEU A 218 -1.04 -2.61 30.49
N PRO A 219 -0.24 -1.53 30.56
CA PRO A 219 -0.76 -0.18 30.45
C PRO A 219 -1.59 0.01 29.17
N SER A 220 -2.58 0.90 29.22
CA SER A 220 -3.46 1.21 28.08
C SER A 220 -4.37 0.07 27.59
N CYS A 221 -4.35 -1.11 28.22
CA CYS A 221 -5.41 -2.09 28.01
C CYS A 221 -6.62 -1.77 28.92
N ALA A 222 -7.70 -1.29 28.32
CA ALA A 222 -8.97 -1.02 28.98
C ALA A 222 -10.08 -1.92 28.43
N ARG A 223 -11.36 -1.53 28.63
CA ARG A 223 -12.49 -2.19 27.97
C ARG A 223 -12.25 -2.26 26.46
N ASN A 224 -12.50 -3.42 25.85
CA ASN A 224 -12.29 -3.68 24.42
C ASN A 224 -10.83 -3.54 23.94
N CYS A 225 -9.84 -3.74 24.81
CA CYS A 225 -8.44 -3.64 24.38
C CYS A 225 -8.03 -4.71 23.38
N ASN A 226 -8.76 -5.83 23.27
CA ASN A 226 -8.58 -6.90 22.26
C ASN A 226 -7.11 -7.19 21.97
N ALA A 227 -6.36 -7.49 23.03
CA ALA A 227 -4.92 -7.72 22.93
C ALA A 227 -4.62 -9.00 22.14
N ARG A 228 -3.45 -9.06 21.51
CA ARG A 228 -2.91 -10.26 20.86
C ARG A 228 -1.55 -10.54 21.43
N MET A 229 -1.35 -11.77 21.89
CA MET A 229 -0.12 -12.15 22.56
C MET A 229 0.59 -13.27 21.81
N GLN A 230 1.92 -13.22 21.84
CA GLN A 230 2.79 -14.24 21.29
C GLN A 230 3.95 -14.46 22.25
N SER A 231 4.03 -15.66 22.83
CA SER A 231 5.20 -16.07 23.61
C SER A 231 6.30 -16.54 22.64
N MET A 232 7.52 -16.03 22.81
CA MET A 232 8.70 -16.43 22.03
C MET A 232 9.92 -16.50 22.94
N GLY A 233 10.40 -17.71 23.20
CA GLY A 233 11.51 -17.94 24.12
C GLY A 233 11.20 -17.41 25.52
N ASP A 234 12.02 -16.50 26.03
CA ASP A 234 11.85 -15.91 27.36
C ASP A 234 11.01 -14.62 27.37
N TYR A 235 10.29 -14.31 26.29
CA TYR A 235 9.57 -13.05 26.17
C TYR A 235 8.11 -13.24 25.76
N LEU A 236 7.23 -12.44 26.35
CA LEU A 236 5.84 -12.31 25.93
C LEU A 236 5.66 -10.98 25.19
N TYR A 237 5.25 -11.05 23.93
CA TYR A 237 4.91 -9.90 23.12
C TYR A 237 3.41 -9.70 23.17
N THR A 238 2.94 -8.51 23.51
CA THR A 238 1.51 -8.17 23.57
C THR A 238 1.23 -6.96 22.68
N SER A 239 0.60 -7.20 21.52
CA SER A 239 0.14 -6.18 20.59
C SER A 239 -1.28 -5.73 20.93
N LEU A 240 -1.51 -4.42 20.92
CA LEU A 240 -2.83 -3.82 21.05
C LEU A 240 -3.35 -3.32 19.69
N PRO A 241 -4.67 -3.21 19.50
CA PRO A 241 -5.26 -2.70 18.27
C PRO A 241 -4.79 -1.30 17.90
N ASN A 242 -4.36 -0.45 18.84
CA ASN A 242 -3.82 0.87 18.48
C ASN A 242 -2.40 0.82 17.88
N GLY A 243 -1.80 -0.37 17.75
CA GLY A 243 -0.46 -0.59 17.26
C GLY A 243 0.61 -0.60 18.36
N THR A 244 0.25 -0.41 19.63
CA THR A 244 1.21 -0.45 20.74
C THR A 244 1.57 -1.88 21.06
N THR A 245 2.86 -2.19 21.15
CA THR A 245 3.36 -3.51 21.55
C THR A 245 4.19 -3.41 22.80
N TYR A 246 3.90 -4.29 23.75
CA TYR A 246 4.62 -4.47 25.01
C TYR A 246 5.43 -5.75 24.99
N VAL A 247 6.62 -5.75 25.57
CA VAL A 247 7.44 -6.95 25.74
C VAL A 247 7.75 -7.16 27.21
N HIS A 248 7.40 -8.32 27.75
CA HIS A 248 7.72 -8.72 29.13
C HIS A 248 8.78 -9.82 29.15
N ASN A 249 9.70 -9.74 30.12
CA ASN A 249 10.68 -10.80 30.36
C ASN A 249 10.10 -11.85 31.30
N LEU A 250 10.01 -13.08 30.82
CA LEU A 250 9.43 -14.23 31.52
C LEU A 250 10.46 -15.00 32.35
N LYS A 251 11.75 -14.87 32.05
CA LYS A 251 12.83 -15.64 32.70
C LYS A 251 12.94 -15.34 34.20
N SER A 252 12.65 -14.10 34.59
CA SER A 252 12.75 -13.65 35.98
C SER A 252 11.46 -13.77 36.77
N LEU A 253 10.38 -14.28 36.17
CA LEU A 253 9.05 -14.29 36.78
C LEU A 253 8.98 -15.28 37.96
N LYS A 254 8.52 -14.80 39.11
CA LYS A 254 8.39 -15.57 40.35
C LYS A 254 6.93 -15.64 40.82
N GLN A 255 6.63 -16.65 41.62
CA GLN A 255 5.32 -16.78 42.24
C GLN A 255 5.04 -15.59 43.15
N GLY A 256 3.87 -14.99 43.01
CA GLY A 256 3.43 -13.83 43.78
C GLY A 256 3.91 -12.49 43.22
N ASP A 257 4.66 -12.47 42.12
CA ASP A 257 5.02 -11.21 41.46
C ASP A 257 3.74 -10.46 41.03
N THR A 258 3.71 -9.16 41.30
CA THR A 258 2.60 -8.28 40.92
C THR A 258 3.14 -7.06 40.19
N ASP A 259 2.39 -6.59 39.19
CA ASP A 259 2.70 -5.40 38.38
C ASP A 259 4.09 -5.45 37.71
N VAL A 260 4.47 -6.61 37.17
CA VAL A 260 5.73 -6.76 36.42
C VAL A 260 5.69 -5.90 35.16
N ALA A 261 6.49 -4.84 35.12
CA ALA A 261 6.52 -3.89 34.02
C ALA A 261 7.07 -4.51 32.72
N PRO A 262 6.62 -4.04 31.55
CA PRO A 262 7.24 -4.38 30.28
C PRO A 262 8.68 -3.84 30.24
N ILE A 263 9.60 -4.62 29.67
CA ILE A 263 11.00 -4.21 29.45
C ILE A 263 11.16 -3.34 28.19
N LEU A 264 10.19 -3.37 27.28
CA LEU A 264 10.18 -2.59 26.05
C LEU A 264 8.73 -2.25 25.65
N THR A 265 8.52 -1.07 25.07
CA THR A 265 7.23 -0.61 24.56
C THR A 265 7.43 0.29 23.35
N GLU A 266 6.73 0.00 22.26
CA GLU A 266 6.74 0.82 21.04
C GLU A 266 5.31 1.00 20.51
N SER A 267 4.99 2.19 20.01
CA SER A 267 3.65 2.55 19.50
C SER A 267 3.59 2.53 17.96
N THR A 268 2.38 2.37 17.41
CA THR A 268 2.11 2.38 15.95
C THR A 268 2.91 1.30 15.18
N LEU A 269 3.16 0.18 15.84
CA LEU A 269 4.03 -0.90 15.37
C LEU A 269 3.22 -2.04 14.75
N SER A 270 2.58 -2.86 15.58
CA SER A 270 1.89 -4.08 15.15
C SER A 270 0.57 -4.29 15.86
N THR A 271 -0.32 -5.02 15.21
CA THR A 271 -1.65 -5.38 15.72
C THR A 271 -1.75 -6.85 16.07
N VAL A 272 -0.97 -7.70 15.38
CA VAL A 272 -0.86 -9.14 15.61
C VAL A 272 0.58 -9.57 15.35
N MET A 273 1.08 -10.50 16.16
CA MET A 273 2.28 -11.27 15.87
C MET A 273 1.94 -12.76 15.96
N ASN A 274 2.42 -13.54 15.00
CA ASN A 274 2.23 -14.99 14.98
C ASN A 274 3.55 -15.67 14.63
N GLN A 275 4.09 -16.47 15.55
CA GLN A 275 5.22 -17.33 15.26
C GLN A 275 4.70 -18.60 14.57
N ALA A 276 5.12 -18.81 13.33
CA ALA A 276 4.71 -19.93 12.51
C ALA A 276 5.68 -21.12 12.61
N ALA A 277 5.22 -22.29 12.17
CA ALA A 277 6.02 -23.52 12.17
C ALA A 277 7.23 -23.46 11.21
N ASP A 278 7.24 -22.54 10.25
CA ASP A 278 8.37 -22.33 9.33
C ASP A 278 9.54 -21.56 9.98
N GLY A 279 9.44 -21.24 11.27
CA GLY A 279 10.48 -20.54 12.05
C GLY A 279 10.48 -19.03 11.86
N GLN A 280 9.47 -18.48 11.18
CA GLN A 280 9.27 -17.04 11.03
C GLN A 280 8.20 -16.51 11.98
N VAL A 281 8.25 -15.20 12.19
CA VAL A 281 7.22 -14.44 12.89
C VAL A 281 6.58 -13.51 11.88
N TYR A 282 5.27 -13.67 11.70
CA TYR A 282 4.46 -12.83 10.84
C TYR A 282 3.83 -11.74 11.67
N VAL A 283 4.00 -10.50 11.23
CA VAL A 283 3.60 -9.31 11.95
C VAL A 283 2.65 -8.51 11.07
N SER A 284 1.41 -8.33 11.53
CA SER A 284 0.50 -7.38 10.88
C SER A 284 0.76 -5.98 11.44
N ARG A 285 1.10 -5.06 10.55
CA ARG A 285 1.34 -3.65 10.84
C ARG A 285 0.02 -2.90 10.96
N ASN A 286 0.03 -1.76 11.64
CA ASN A 286 -1.19 -0.98 11.88
C ASN A 286 -1.86 -0.44 10.58
N ASN A 287 -1.12 -0.39 9.47
CA ASN A 287 -1.62 -0.02 8.14
C ASN A 287 -2.12 -1.22 7.30
N GLY A 288 -2.11 -2.44 7.84
CA GLY A 288 -2.55 -3.67 7.15
C GLY A 288 -1.45 -4.44 6.42
N VAL A 289 -0.27 -3.85 6.22
CA VAL A 289 0.89 -4.56 5.65
C VAL A 289 1.28 -5.71 6.59
N ILE A 290 1.63 -6.86 6.03
CA ILE A 290 2.12 -8.02 6.78
C ILE A 290 3.59 -8.24 6.45
N GLU A 291 4.42 -8.33 7.47
CA GLU A 291 5.86 -8.47 7.39
C GLU A 291 6.29 -9.77 8.07
N SER A 292 7.28 -10.48 7.51
CA SER A 292 7.84 -11.66 8.15
C SER A 292 9.31 -11.46 8.54
N TYR A 293 9.68 -12.06 9.67
CA TYR A 293 11.03 -12.00 10.23
C TYR A 293 11.45 -13.37 10.72
N LEU A 294 12.75 -13.66 10.71
CA LEU A 294 13.26 -14.88 11.35
C LEU A 294 13.05 -14.77 12.87
N ALA A 295 12.44 -15.77 13.51
CA ALA A 295 12.15 -15.72 14.95
C ALA A 295 13.42 -15.47 15.80
N LYS A 296 14.55 -16.05 15.39
CA LYS A 296 15.86 -15.87 16.04
C LYS A 296 16.43 -14.44 15.97
N SER A 297 15.87 -13.56 15.14
CA SER A 297 16.35 -12.18 14.98
C SER A 297 15.72 -11.20 15.98
N PHE A 298 14.63 -11.60 16.65
CA PHE A 298 14.02 -10.83 17.72
C PHE A 298 14.97 -10.70 18.91
N ASN A 299 15.04 -9.51 19.48
CA ASN A 299 15.90 -9.16 20.60
C ASN A 299 15.25 -8.07 21.44
N THR A 300 15.93 -7.62 22.50
CA THR A 300 15.37 -6.64 23.45
C THR A 300 15.79 -5.19 23.19
N LYS A 301 16.49 -4.89 22.08
CA LYS A 301 16.89 -3.51 21.74
C LYS A 301 15.77 -2.75 21.02
N GLN A 302 14.99 -3.46 20.21
CA GLN A 302 13.82 -2.96 19.48
C GLN A 302 12.87 -4.14 19.25
N ILE A 303 11.58 -3.88 19.15
CA ILE A 303 10.58 -4.96 19.06
C ILE A 303 10.66 -5.68 17.72
N LEU A 304 10.73 -4.95 16.59
CA LEU A 304 10.87 -5.56 15.27
C LEU A 304 12.32 -5.56 14.79
N PRO A 305 12.84 -6.68 14.29
CA PRO A 305 14.16 -6.74 13.64
C PRO A 305 14.26 -5.82 12.43
N THR A 306 15.48 -5.42 12.05
CA THR A 306 15.70 -4.60 10.84
C THR A 306 15.61 -5.40 9.55
N ASN A 307 15.97 -6.69 9.60
CA ASN A 307 16.09 -7.54 8.43
C ASN A 307 14.76 -8.24 8.15
N LEU A 308 13.98 -7.62 7.27
CA LEU A 308 12.73 -8.16 6.75
C LEU A 308 13.00 -9.36 5.84
N VAL A 309 12.19 -10.41 5.94
CA VAL A 309 12.22 -11.56 5.01
C VAL A 309 11.21 -11.35 3.89
N ASP A 310 9.93 -11.22 4.21
CA ASP A 310 8.87 -10.96 3.25
C ASP A 310 7.99 -9.78 3.66
N GLN A 311 7.36 -9.15 2.65
CA GLN A 311 6.36 -8.11 2.85
C GLN A 311 5.16 -8.38 1.96
N PHE A 312 3.96 -8.34 2.52
CA PHE A 312 2.70 -8.51 1.82
C PHE A 312 1.81 -7.30 2.06
N SER A 313 1.18 -6.82 0.99
CA SER A 313 0.35 -5.61 1.01
C SER A 313 -0.92 -5.78 0.19
N ASN A 314 -0.89 -6.66 -0.81
CA ASN A 314 -1.92 -6.81 -1.81
C ASN A 314 -2.16 -8.29 -2.11
N TYR A 315 -3.39 -8.58 -2.52
CA TYR A 315 -3.80 -9.91 -2.96
C TYR A 315 -4.96 -9.81 -3.95
N ARG A 316 -5.31 -10.93 -4.56
CA ARG A 316 -6.58 -11.11 -5.28
C ARG A 316 -7.33 -12.28 -4.67
N VAL A 317 -8.62 -12.35 -4.95
CA VAL A 317 -9.49 -13.45 -4.50
C VAL A 317 -10.03 -14.13 -5.73
N LYS A 318 -10.17 -15.45 -5.68
CA LYS A 318 -10.71 -16.22 -6.77
C LYS A 318 -12.08 -15.68 -7.22
N GLY A 319 -12.23 -15.46 -8.54
CA GLY A 319 -13.44 -14.87 -9.12
C GLY A 319 -13.53 -13.34 -9.05
N ASN A 320 -12.50 -12.66 -8.50
CA ASN A 320 -12.38 -11.21 -8.49
C ASN A 320 -10.99 -10.79 -8.98
N ASP A 321 -10.94 -10.22 -10.19
CA ASP A 321 -9.70 -9.76 -10.83
C ASP A 321 -9.14 -8.47 -10.20
N SER A 322 -9.93 -7.78 -9.38
CA SER A 322 -9.50 -6.55 -8.71
C SER A 322 -8.47 -6.85 -7.62
N THR A 323 -7.37 -6.11 -7.66
CA THR A 323 -6.38 -6.14 -6.57
C THR A 323 -6.97 -5.52 -5.31
N GLN A 324 -6.85 -6.23 -4.20
CA GLN A 324 -7.26 -5.78 -2.87
C GLN A 324 -6.03 -5.42 -2.04
N ASN A 325 -6.18 -4.46 -1.13
CA ASN A 325 -5.17 -4.18 -0.10
C ASN A 325 -5.46 -5.04 1.13
N LEU A 326 -4.42 -5.52 1.80
CA LEU A 326 -4.58 -6.17 3.10
C LEU A 326 -5.10 -5.15 4.11
N ALA A 327 -6.22 -5.47 4.74
CA ALA A 327 -6.70 -4.73 5.88
C ALA A 327 -5.87 -5.07 7.13
N LYS A 328 -5.93 -4.18 8.11
CA LYS A 328 -5.41 -4.43 9.45
C LYS A 328 -5.97 -5.73 10.02
N ALA A 329 -5.10 -6.68 10.32
CA ALA A 329 -5.50 -7.96 10.85
C ALA A 329 -6.00 -7.81 12.29
N SER A 330 -7.14 -8.44 12.58
CA SER A 330 -7.55 -8.74 13.94
C SER A 330 -6.96 -10.06 14.44
N ASP A 331 -6.62 -10.99 13.53
CA ASP A 331 -5.84 -12.18 13.85
C ASP A 331 -5.11 -12.73 12.62
N LEU A 332 -4.08 -13.55 12.84
CA LEU A 332 -3.22 -14.08 11.79
C LEU A 332 -2.64 -15.43 12.21
N VAL A 333 -2.76 -16.43 11.34
CA VAL A 333 -2.05 -17.71 11.49
C VAL A 333 -1.47 -18.15 10.16
N VAL A 334 -0.44 -19.01 10.20
CA VAL A 334 0.17 -19.57 8.99
C VAL A 334 0.13 -21.09 9.05
N HIS A 335 -0.46 -21.69 8.02
CA HIS A 335 -0.49 -23.14 7.80
C HIS A 335 0.29 -23.47 6.54
N GLU A 336 1.37 -24.24 6.68
CA GLU A 336 2.31 -24.54 5.60
C GLU A 336 2.74 -23.26 4.84
N SER A 337 2.42 -23.16 3.55
CA SER A 337 2.66 -21.98 2.72
C SER A 337 1.41 -21.14 2.51
N THR A 338 0.48 -21.10 3.46
CA THR A 338 -0.76 -20.32 3.37
C THR A 338 -0.89 -19.40 4.57
N LEU A 339 -1.05 -18.11 4.29
CA LEU A 339 -1.34 -17.08 5.28
C LEU A 339 -2.85 -17.00 5.49
N LEU A 340 -3.33 -17.25 6.70
CA LEU A 340 -4.74 -17.12 7.05
C LEU A 340 -4.93 -15.78 7.75
N HIS A 341 -5.56 -14.86 7.06
CA HIS A 341 -5.74 -13.49 7.49
C HIS A 341 -7.18 -13.26 7.95
N LEU A 342 -7.37 -12.89 9.22
CA LEU A 342 -8.67 -12.48 9.75
C LEU A 342 -8.69 -10.95 9.89
N ALA A 343 -9.55 -10.30 9.12
CA ALA A 343 -9.82 -8.87 9.23
C ALA A 343 -11.27 -8.56 8.88
N ASN A 344 -11.86 -7.55 9.52
CA ASN A 344 -13.25 -7.15 9.26
C ASN A 344 -14.26 -8.32 9.29
N GLN A 345 -14.08 -9.26 10.24
CA GLN A 345 -14.91 -10.46 10.39
C GLN A 345 -14.88 -11.42 9.18
N LYS A 346 -13.78 -11.39 8.43
CA LYS A 346 -13.59 -12.20 7.22
C LYS A 346 -12.25 -12.94 7.30
N ILE A 347 -12.27 -14.22 6.98
CA ILE A 347 -11.06 -15.05 6.93
C ILE A 347 -10.70 -15.27 5.47
N THR A 348 -9.51 -14.81 5.08
CA THR A 348 -8.96 -15.02 3.73
C THR A 348 -7.75 -15.93 3.82
N LEU A 349 -7.76 -17.00 3.01
CA LEU A 349 -6.67 -17.96 2.85
C LEU A 349 -5.83 -17.49 1.67
N LEU A 350 -4.58 -17.11 1.94
CA LEU A 350 -3.69 -16.46 0.98
C LEU A 350 -2.46 -17.35 0.75
N PRO A 351 -2.42 -18.15 -0.33
CA PRO A 351 -1.26 -18.97 -0.65
C PRO A 351 -0.03 -18.07 -0.89
N MET A 352 1.07 -18.40 -0.23
CA MET A 352 2.38 -17.79 -0.42
C MET A 352 3.17 -18.62 -1.44
N ARG A 353 3.65 -17.98 -2.50
CA ARG A 353 4.48 -18.61 -3.53
C ARG A 353 5.87 -18.00 -3.53
N SER A 354 6.89 -18.82 -3.68
CA SER A 354 8.28 -18.36 -3.73
C SER A 354 8.65 -18.00 -5.16
N LEU A 355 9.14 -16.78 -5.35
CA LEU A 355 9.71 -16.31 -6.62
C LEU A 355 11.21 -16.07 -6.44
N GLN A 356 11.97 -16.28 -7.52
CA GLN A 356 13.40 -16.05 -7.54
C GLN A 356 13.78 -15.05 -8.62
N GLN A 357 14.74 -14.19 -8.29
CA GLN A 357 15.38 -13.31 -9.25
C GLN A 357 16.74 -13.89 -9.58
N ASN A 358 16.95 -14.24 -10.84
CA ASN A 358 18.21 -14.74 -11.35
C ASN A 358 18.83 -13.71 -12.28
N ARG A 359 20.07 -13.34 -12.00
CA ARG A 359 20.82 -12.37 -12.80
C ARG A 359 21.60 -13.05 -13.89
N SER A 360 21.60 -12.43 -15.07
CA SER A 360 22.51 -12.72 -16.18
C SER A 360 23.31 -11.46 -16.53
N ASN A 361 24.53 -11.67 -17.04
CA ASN A 361 25.35 -10.59 -17.60
C ASN A 361 24.93 -10.22 -19.03
N GLN A 362 24.06 -11.00 -19.66
CA GLN A 362 23.51 -10.72 -20.98
C GLN A 362 22.25 -9.86 -20.87
N THR A 363 22.07 -8.91 -21.77
CA THR A 363 20.83 -8.14 -21.91
C THR A 363 19.72 -9.03 -22.50
N ALA A 364 18.47 -8.74 -22.16
CA ALA A 364 17.30 -9.37 -22.74
C ALA A 364 16.64 -8.46 -23.78
N GLN A 365 15.93 -9.05 -24.74
CA GLN A 365 15.07 -8.29 -25.63
C GLN A 365 13.85 -7.78 -24.86
N ALA A 366 13.55 -6.48 -24.99
CA ALA A 366 12.36 -5.91 -24.37
C ALA A 366 11.08 -6.50 -24.99
N THR A 367 10.05 -6.67 -24.17
CA THR A 367 8.73 -7.04 -24.67
C THR A 367 8.14 -5.85 -25.42
N GLU A 368 7.80 -6.01 -26.69
CA GLU A 368 7.17 -4.94 -27.49
C GLU A 368 5.64 -5.03 -27.36
N LEU A 369 5.03 -3.95 -26.88
CA LEU A 369 3.59 -3.81 -26.76
C LEU A 369 3.11 -2.67 -27.67
N LYS A 370 2.06 -2.92 -28.45
CA LYS A 370 1.52 -1.92 -29.38
C LYS A 370 0.15 -1.45 -28.96
N GLN A 371 -0.07 -0.14 -28.97
CA GLN A 371 -1.37 0.50 -28.74
C GLN A 371 -2.48 -0.16 -29.57
N ALA A 372 -2.19 -0.45 -30.84
CA ALA A 372 -3.14 -1.07 -31.78
C ALA A 372 -3.50 -2.54 -31.43
N GLN A 373 -2.77 -3.18 -30.52
CA GLN A 373 -3.01 -4.54 -30.04
C GLN A 373 -3.73 -4.57 -28.69
N ALA A 374 -4.26 -3.43 -28.23
CA ALA A 374 -5.03 -3.35 -27.01
C ALA A 374 -6.22 -4.32 -27.05
N ILE A 375 -6.38 -5.11 -25.98
CA ILE A 375 -7.54 -5.98 -25.76
C ILE A 375 -8.77 -5.11 -25.45
N GLN A 376 -8.55 -4.00 -24.76
CA GLN A 376 -9.60 -3.02 -24.45
C GLN A 376 -8.99 -1.62 -24.46
N GLN A 377 -9.74 -0.66 -25.00
CA GLN A 377 -9.36 0.73 -25.00
C GLN A 377 -10.59 1.62 -24.79
N SER A 378 -10.44 2.64 -23.96
CA SER A 378 -11.44 3.69 -23.80
C SER A 378 -10.78 5.06 -23.64
N ARG A 379 -11.54 6.10 -23.94
CA ARG A 379 -11.14 7.49 -23.69
C ARG A 379 -11.82 7.99 -22.42
N MET A 380 -11.16 8.91 -21.73
CA MET A 380 -11.63 9.58 -20.52
C MET A 380 -11.77 11.08 -20.78
N LEU A 381 -12.54 11.76 -19.95
CA LEU A 381 -12.76 13.20 -20.03
C LEU A 381 -13.23 13.62 -21.43
N GLN A 382 -14.10 12.83 -22.05
CA GLN A 382 -14.63 13.13 -23.39
C GLN A 382 -15.86 14.03 -23.30
N ASP A 383 -16.09 14.85 -24.32
CA ASP A 383 -17.32 15.64 -24.38
C ASP A 383 -18.54 14.70 -24.39
N GLY A 384 -19.55 15.03 -23.57
CA GLY A 384 -20.73 14.18 -23.34
C GLY A 384 -20.58 13.15 -22.22
N GLU A 385 -19.41 13.02 -21.59
CA GLU A 385 -19.26 12.23 -20.36
C GLU A 385 -20.12 12.84 -19.24
N SER A 386 -20.84 11.98 -18.50
CA SER A 386 -21.81 12.45 -17.51
C SER A 386 -21.14 13.15 -16.34
N TRP A 387 -21.86 14.08 -15.71
CA TRP A 387 -21.35 14.82 -14.57
C TRP A 387 -21.04 13.91 -13.38
N GLU A 388 -21.84 12.86 -13.18
CA GLU A 388 -21.67 11.86 -12.13
C GLU A 388 -20.37 11.09 -12.32
N VAL A 389 -20.05 10.68 -13.56
CA VAL A 389 -18.78 10.00 -13.86
C VAL A 389 -17.60 10.96 -13.70
N LEU A 390 -17.71 12.18 -14.23
CA LEU A 390 -16.66 13.20 -14.12
C LEU A 390 -16.32 13.54 -12.66
N THR A 391 -17.33 13.60 -11.78
CA THR A 391 -17.16 13.98 -10.37
C THR A 391 -17.01 12.78 -9.42
N ASN A 392 -17.08 11.55 -9.93
CA ASN A 392 -16.78 10.35 -9.16
C ASN A 392 -15.26 10.24 -8.97
N LYS A 393 -14.76 10.58 -7.77
CA LYS A 393 -13.34 10.55 -7.44
C LYS A 393 -12.69 9.16 -7.53
N ASP A 394 -13.46 8.08 -7.41
CA ASP A 394 -12.94 6.72 -7.52
C ASP A 394 -12.73 6.33 -8.99
N GLU A 395 -13.43 7.01 -9.90
CA GLU A 395 -13.33 6.82 -11.34
C GLU A 395 -12.45 7.85 -12.05
N ARG A 396 -12.44 9.10 -11.56
CA ARG A 396 -11.75 10.25 -12.15
C ARG A 396 -10.92 10.96 -11.08
N HIS A 397 -9.67 10.53 -10.96
CA HIS A 397 -8.65 11.22 -10.18
C HIS A 397 -7.29 11.00 -10.84
N VAL A 398 -6.35 11.89 -10.57
CA VAL A 398 -4.98 11.73 -11.04
C VAL A 398 -3.99 12.20 -9.98
N PHE A 399 -2.92 11.42 -9.82
CA PHE A 399 -1.76 11.84 -9.05
C PHE A 399 -0.79 12.57 -9.98
N MET A 400 -0.33 13.76 -9.60
CA MET A 400 0.50 14.60 -10.48
C MET A 400 1.84 13.98 -10.86
N ASP A 401 2.41 13.13 -9.99
CA ASP A 401 3.60 12.32 -10.28
C ASP A 401 3.28 11.02 -11.04
N LYS A 402 2.01 10.78 -11.39
CA LYS A 402 1.52 9.59 -12.11
C LYS A 402 0.50 9.95 -13.21
N ILE A 403 0.77 11.01 -13.96
CA ILE A 403 -0.01 11.37 -15.18
C ILE A 403 -0.11 10.18 -16.13
N LEU A 404 0.98 9.40 -16.23
CA LEU A 404 0.98 8.06 -16.82
C LEU A 404 1.09 7.04 -15.68
N SER A 405 0.23 6.04 -15.68
CA SER A 405 0.23 4.99 -14.67
C SER A 405 -0.06 3.62 -15.28
N ALA A 406 0.48 2.58 -14.67
CA ALA A 406 0.27 1.20 -15.08
C ALA A 406 0.00 0.33 -13.84
N GLN A 407 -0.76 -0.73 -14.04
CA GLN A 407 -0.96 -1.78 -13.06
C GLN A 407 -1.05 -3.13 -13.78
N LEU A 408 -0.63 -4.20 -13.11
CA LEU A 408 -0.90 -5.56 -13.60
C LEU A 408 -2.25 -6.03 -13.14
N ASN A 409 -2.96 -6.68 -14.06
CA ASN A 409 -4.23 -7.32 -13.82
C ASN A 409 -4.22 -8.71 -14.48
N GLY A 410 -3.88 -9.73 -13.70
CA GLY A 410 -3.59 -11.07 -14.23
C GLY A 410 -2.50 -11.00 -15.31
N ALA A 411 -2.76 -11.56 -16.49
CA ALA A 411 -1.88 -11.53 -17.67
C ALA A 411 -2.09 -10.30 -18.56
N SER A 412 -2.59 -9.20 -18.00
CA SER A 412 -2.78 -7.93 -18.72
C SER A 412 -2.13 -6.78 -17.98
N LEU A 413 -1.71 -5.78 -18.75
CA LEU A 413 -1.21 -4.51 -18.29
C LEU A 413 -2.30 -3.45 -18.52
N ASP A 414 -2.85 -2.91 -17.44
CA ASP A 414 -3.78 -1.79 -17.48
C ASP A 414 -3.00 -0.49 -17.40
N ILE A 415 -3.03 0.30 -18.46
CA ILE A 415 -2.40 1.61 -18.59
C ILE A 415 -3.47 2.68 -18.52
N GLN A 416 -3.19 3.73 -17.76
CA GLN A 416 -4.02 4.92 -17.70
C GLN A 416 -3.16 6.16 -17.97
N SER A 417 -3.60 6.97 -18.92
CA SER A 417 -2.96 8.21 -19.31
C SER A 417 -3.92 9.37 -19.10
N TYR A 418 -3.53 10.31 -18.24
CA TYR A 418 -4.10 11.65 -18.14
C TYR A 418 -3.27 12.69 -18.92
N SER A 419 -2.32 12.23 -19.73
CA SER A 419 -1.63 13.14 -20.64
C SER A 419 -2.66 13.72 -21.63
N ALA A 420 -2.61 15.03 -21.83
CA ALA A 420 -3.50 15.71 -22.78
C ALA A 420 -3.08 15.53 -24.24
N VAL A 421 -1.86 15.05 -24.46
CA VAL A 421 -1.32 14.68 -25.77
C VAL A 421 -0.90 13.20 -25.78
N PRO A 422 -0.99 12.50 -26.93
CA PRO A 422 -0.42 11.17 -27.06
C PRO A 422 1.09 11.20 -26.80
N VAL A 423 1.61 10.17 -26.16
CA VAL A 423 3.05 9.97 -25.95
C VAL A 423 3.53 8.77 -26.76
N LYS A 424 4.79 8.78 -27.20
CA LYS A 424 5.35 7.77 -28.11
C LYS A 424 6.66 7.23 -27.60
N ASP A 425 7.02 6.03 -28.06
CA ASP A 425 8.31 5.40 -27.79
C ASP A 425 8.64 5.41 -26.29
N VAL A 426 7.79 4.73 -25.52
CA VAL A 426 7.81 4.77 -24.05
C VAL A 426 8.24 3.42 -23.51
N GLN A 427 9.23 3.42 -22.63
CA GLN A 427 9.64 2.26 -21.85
C GLN A 427 8.83 2.20 -20.56
N LEU A 428 8.28 1.03 -20.25
CA LEU A 428 7.74 0.73 -18.94
C LEU A 428 8.85 0.12 -18.08
N HIS A 429 9.41 0.94 -17.19
CA HIS A 429 10.34 0.48 -16.16
C HIS A 429 9.56 -0.16 -15.01
N ALA A 430 10.05 -1.29 -14.53
CA ALA A 430 9.46 -2.02 -13.43
C ALA A 430 10.52 -2.33 -12.38
N LYS A 431 10.18 -2.13 -11.11
CA LYS A 431 11.01 -2.56 -9.98
C LYS A 431 10.32 -3.75 -9.31
N LEU A 432 10.97 -4.90 -9.30
CA LEU A 432 10.44 -6.07 -8.62
C LEU A 432 10.33 -5.79 -7.13
N LYS A 433 9.27 -6.32 -6.51
CA LYS A 433 9.09 -6.27 -5.07
C LYS A 433 10.32 -6.86 -4.35
N ASN A 434 10.69 -6.25 -3.22
CA ASN A 434 11.88 -6.60 -2.43
C ASN A 434 13.21 -6.55 -3.22
N SER A 435 13.29 -5.75 -4.28
CA SER A 435 14.50 -5.48 -5.05
C SER A 435 14.69 -3.98 -5.25
N ASP A 436 15.94 -3.54 -5.25
CA ASP A 436 16.31 -2.16 -5.61
C ASP A 436 16.56 -2.00 -7.12
N GLN A 437 16.52 -3.10 -7.87
CA GLN A 437 16.84 -3.11 -9.30
C GLN A 437 15.62 -2.77 -10.15
N TRP A 438 15.79 -1.79 -11.03
CA TRP A 438 14.84 -1.45 -12.08
C TRP A 438 15.20 -2.19 -13.36
N VAL A 439 14.18 -2.75 -14.00
CA VAL A 439 14.27 -3.42 -15.30
C VAL A 439 13.33 -2.77 -16.30
N VAL A 440 13.64 -2.90 -17.59
CA VAL A 440 12.72 -2.56 -18.68
C VAL A 440 11.78 -3.74 -18.89
N LEU A 441 10.53 -3.59 -18.46
CA LEU A 441 9.50 -4.64 -18.60
C LEU A 441 9.03 -4.74 -20.05
N ALA A 442 8.73 -3.59 -20.64
CA ALA A 442 8.20 -3.50 -21.99
C ALA A 442 8.54 -2.16 -22.65
N HIS A 443 8.54 -2.16 -23.98
CA HIS A 443 8.48 -0.99 -24.83
C HIS A 443 7.05 -0.83 -25.37
N ILE A 444 6.56 0.40 -25.39
CA ILE A 444 5.21 0.75 -25.81
C ILE A 444 5.33 1.82 -26.89
N ASP A 445 4.80 1.53 -28.08
CA ASP A 445 4.92 2.41 -29.25
C ASP A 445 4.20 3.76 -29.05
N GLU A 446 3.01 3.73 -28.47
CA GLU A 446 2.17 4.90 -28.23
C GLU A 446 1.26 4.69 -27.01
N ILE A 447 0.98 5.77 -26.29
CA ILE A 447 -0.10 5.85 -25.30
C ILE A 447 -0.98 7.07 -25.62
N GLN A 448 -2.23 6.81 -26.00
CA GLN A 448 -3.20 7.83 -26.40
C GLN A 448 -3.56 8.80 -25.25
N ALA A 449 -3.86 10.05 -25.62
CA ALA A 449 -4.27 11.10 -24.68
C ALA A 449 -5.57 10.76 -23.95
N PHE A 450 -5.66 11.08 -22.66
CA PHE A 450 -6.84 10.82 -21.81
C PHE A 450 -7.46 9.45 -22.08
N SER A 451 -6.71 8.38 -21.81
CA SER A 451 -7.13 7.02 -22.18
C SER A 451 -6.91 6.00 -21.07
N LYS A 452 -7.71 4.94 -21.10
CA LYS A 452 -7.45 3.67 -20.42
C LYS A 452 -7.22 2.61 -21.49
N THR A 453 -6.09 1.91 -21.41
CA THR A 453 -5.68 0.91 -22.39
C THR A 453 -5.29 -0.37 -21.66
N ARG A 454 -5.86 -1.51 -22.05
CA ARG A 454 -5.50 -2.84 -21.54
C ARG A 454 -4.74 -3.60 -22.62
N LEU A 455 -3.49 -3.93 -22.34
CA LEU A 455 -2.62 -4.70 -23.24
C LEU A 455 -2.37 -6.10 -22.65
N ALA A 456 -2.26 -7.11 -23.51
CA ALA A 456 -1.81 -8.42 -23.08
C ALA A 456 -0.35 -8.34 -22.63
N LEU A 457 -0.03 -8.90 -21.47
CA LEU A 457 1.35 -9.08 -21.03
C LEU A 457 1.52 -10.51 -20.51
N LYS A 458 2.26 -11.32 -21.27
CA LYS A 458 2.56 -12.70 -20.89
C LYS A 458 3.88 -12.72 -20.12
N LEU A 459 3.81 -13.19 -18.88
CA LEU A 459 4.98 -13.47 -18.05
C LEU A 459 4.97 -14.95 -17.65
N ASP A 460 6.15 -15.56 -17.68
CA ASP A 460 6.41 -16.95 -17.32
C ASP A 460 7.82 -17.08 -16.71
N ASP A 461 8.20 -18.30 -16.32
CA ASP A 461 9.51 -18.57 -15.69
C ASP A 461 10.71 -18.29 -16.59
N GLN A 462 10.50 -18.10 -17.90
CA GLN A 462 11.55 -17.77 -18.86
C GLN A 462 11.60 -16.27 -19.19
N SER A 463 10.69 -15.48 -18.61
CA SER A 463 10.62 -14.04 -18.83
C SER A 463 11.86 -13.35 -18.27
N ARG A 464 12.50 -12.55 -19.12
CA ARG A 464 13.76 -11.85 -18.83
C ARG A 464 13.65 -10.39 -19.19
N PHE A 465 14.20 -9.55 -18.33
CA PHE A 465 14.09 -8.11 -18.45
C PHE A 465 15.46 -7.47 -18.31
N SER A 466 15.84 -6.63 -19.26
CA SER A 466 17.10 -5.88 -19.20
C SER A 466 17.10 -4.94 -18.01
N LEU A 467 18.22 -4.86 -17.29
CA LEU A 467 18.41 -3.83 -16.27
C LEU A 467 18.41 -2.45 -16.95
N VAL A 468 17.81 -1.44 -16.31
CA VAL A 468 17.74 -0.08 -16.87
C VAL A 468 19.13 0.55 -17.10
N ASN A 469 20.15 0.09 -16.36
CA ASN A 469 21.53 0.52 -16.55
C ASN A 469 22.27 -0.18 -17.71
N GLY A 470 21.61 -1.10 -18.43
CA GLY A 470 22.17 -1.87 -19.54
C GLY A 470 23.16 -2.97 -19.15
N GLN A 471 23.39 -3.21 -17.86
CA GLN A 471 24.42 -4.15 -17.36
C GLN A 471 23.86 -5.55 -17.08
N GLY A 472 23.20 -6.12 -18.09
CA GLY A 472 22.63 -7.47 -18.06
C GLY A 472 21.11 -7.52 -17.91
N SER A 473 20.60 -8.63 -17.39
CA SER A 473 19.15 -8.87 -17.25
C SER A 473 18.81 -9.63 -15.96
N ILE A 474 17.53 -9.55 -15.59
CA ILE A 474 16.91 -10.34 -14.52
C ILE A 474 15.87 -11.27 -15.13
N GLN A 475 16.00 -12.55 -14.82
CA GLN A 475 14.96 -13.56 -15.02
C GLN A 475 14.14 -13.67 -13.72
N LEU A 476 12.82 -13.74 -13.86
CA LEU A 476 11.91 -14.07 -12.77
C LEU A 476 11.46 -15.53 -12.92
N SER A 477 11.73 -16.38 -11.94
CA SER A 477 11.26 -17.77 -11.93
C SER A 477 10.35 -18.07 -10.74
N GLY A 478 9.52 -19.10 -10.88
CA GLY A 478 8.51 -19.49 -9.88
C GLY A 478 7.09 -18.98 -10.17
N LEU A 479 6.91 -18.22 -11.26
CA LEU A 479 5.60 -17.76 -11.73
C LEU A 479 4.67 -18.94 -12.10
N SER A 480 5.23 -20.06 -12.58
CA SER A 480 4.43 -21.27 -12.87
C SER A 480 3.73 -21.88 -11.65
N GLN A 481 4.14 -21.50 -10.43
CA GLN A 481 3.51 -21.93 -9.18
C GLN A 481 2.31 -21.06 -8.78
N THR A 482 2.11 -19.94 -9.48
CA THR A 482 1.04 -18.98 -9.21
C THR A 482 -0.16 -19.27 -10.10
N GLU A 483 -1.39 -19.11 -9.58
CA GLU A 483 -2.60 -19.23 -10.40
C GLU A 483 -2.72 -18.04 -11.36
N GLN A 484 -2.25 -16.86 -10.92
CA GLN A 484 -2.17 -15.64 -11.72
C GLN A 484 -0.93 -14.84 -11.33
N ILE A 485 -0.50 -13.93 -12.20
CA ILE A 485 0.60 -13.00 -11.88
C ILE A 485 0.25 -12.24 -10.58
N PRO A 486 1.05 -12.39 -9.51
CA PRO A 486 0.76 -11.84 -8.19
C PRO A 486 0.52 -10.34 -8.22
N ALA A 487 -0.45 -9.88 -7.42
CA ALA A 487 -0.73 -8.46 -7.28
C ALA A 487 0.44 -7.74 -6.60
N GLY A 488 0.75 -6.52 -7.06
CA GLY A 488 1.84 -5.72 -6.49
C GLY A 488 3.24 -6.32 -6.69
N LEU A 489 3.43 -7.19 -7.68
CA LEU A 489 4.74 -7.77 -8.01
C LEU A 489 5.77 -6.71 -8.45
N PHE A 490 5.30 -5.64 -9.10
CA PHE A 490 6.15 -4.58 -9.61
C PHE A 490 5.62 -3.19 -9.20
N ASP A 491 6.55 -2.29 -8.90
CA ASP A 491 6.31 -0.85 -9.00
C ASP A 491 6.64 -0.40 -10.44
N PHE A 492 5.82 0.48 -11.01
CA PHE A 492 5.99 0.95 -12.39
C PHE A 492 6.38 2.42 -12.50
N LYS A 493 7.20 2.72 -13.51
CA LYS A 493 7.50 4.08 -13.96
C LYS A 493 7.62 4.09 -15.49
N PHE A 494 7.05 5.10 -16.13
CA PHE A 494 7.25 5.30 -17.57
C PHE A 494 8.52 6.12 -17.80
N HIS A 495 9.24 5.83 -18.88
CA HIS A 495 10.45 6.53 -19.30
C HIS A 495 10.46 6.67 -20.82
N SER A 496 11.10 7.70 -21.35
CA SER A 496 11.37 7.80 -22.78
C SER A 496 12.64 8.61 -23.01
N ASP A 497 13.49 8.12 -23.92
CA ASP A 497 14.70 8.82 -24.35
C ASP A 497 14.41 9.82 -25.49
N THR A 498 13.26 9.69 -26.16
CA THR A 498 12.91 10.44 -27.38
C THR A 498 11.70 11.37 -27.18
N ASP A 499 10.76 11.03 -26.32
CA ASP A 499 9.57 11.83 -26.04
C ASP A 499 9.85 12.87 -24.93
N LEU A 500 10.09 14.11 -25.36
CA LEU A 500 10.36 15.24 -24.46
C LEU A 500 9.20 15.56 -23.51
N HIS A 501 7.95 15.20 -23.86
CA HIS A 501 6.82 15.40 -22.96
C HIS A 501 6.89 14.42 -21.80
N VAL A 502 7.12 13.13 -22.07
CA VAL A 502 7.34 12.11 -21.03
C VAL A 502 8.51 12.48 -20.13
N GLN A 503 9.61 12.99 -20.69
CA GLN A 503 10.77 13.44 -19.91
C GLN A 503 10.41 14.56 -18.92
N LYS A 504 9.56 15.52 -19.32
CA LYS A 504 9.07 16.56 -18.40
C LYS A 504 8.13 16.00 -17.34
N LEU A 505 7.19 15.13 -17.72
CA LEU A 505 6.27 14.50 -16.76
C LEU A 505 7.05 13.76 -15.67
N ASN A 506 8.15 13.11 -16.03
CA ASN A 506 9.04 12.41 -15.11
C ASN A 506 9.83 13.30 -14.13
N GLN A 507 9.83 14.62 -14.32
CA GLN A 507 10.44 15.59 -13.40
C GLN A 507 9.47 16.07 -12.33
N ILE A 508 8.17 15.75 -12.44
CA ILE A 508 7.17 16.15 -11.46
C ILE A 508 7.41 15.38 -10.14
N LYS A 509 7.64 16.12 -9.06
CA LYS A 509 7.84 15.62 -7.70
C LYS A 509 6.58 15.71 -6.84
N ALA A 510 5.61 16.53 -7.27
CA ALA A 510 4.37 16.77 -6.53
C ALA A 510 3.47 15.53 -6.55
N LYS A 511 3.04 15.09 -5.37
CA LYS A 511 2.24 13.86 -5.17
C LYS A 511 0.75 14.12 -5.00
N TRP A 512 0.27 15.27 -5.48
CA TRP A 512 -1.10 15.70 -5.27
C TRP A 512 -2.07 14.77 -5.97
N LYS A 513 -3.15 14.41 -5.28
CA LYS A 513 -4.29 13.76 -5.89
C LYS A 513 -5.33 14.83 -6.25
N ILE A 514 -5.53 15.07 -7.54
CA ILE A 514 -6.60 15.98 -8.00
C ILE A 514 -7.82 15.16 -8.43
N PHE A 515 -9.01 15.75 -8.26
CA PHE A 515 -10.28 15.26 -8.78
C PHE A 515 -11.25 16.42 -8.94
N PHE A 516 -12.42 16.18 -9.53
CA PHE A 516 -13.39 17.23 -9.86
C PHE A 516 -14.57 17.22 -8.89
N GLY A 517 -14.93 18.39 -8.37
CA GLY A 517 -15.92 18.53 -7.33
C GLY A 517 -17.36 18.49 -7.83
N THR A 518 -18.26 18.07 -6.94
CA THR A 518 -19.71 18.03 -7.16
C THR A 518 -20.39 19.40 -7.00
N TYR A 519 -19.65 20.49 -7.21
CA TYR A 519 -20.17 21.84 -7.08
C TYR A 519 -21.19 22.15 -8.19
N ASN A 520 -22.29 22.83 -7.84
CA ASN A 520 -23.32 23.27 -8.78
C ASN A 520 -24.01 24.54 -8.29
N GLN A 521 -24.70 25.22 -9.21
CA GLN A 521 -25.53 26.40 -8.91
C GLN A 521 -27.02 26.04 -8.78
N GLU A 522 -27.45 24.85 -9.23
CA GLU A 522 -28.87 24.51 -9.36
C GLU A 522 -29.64 24.57 -8.05
N ASN A 523 -29.00 24.18 -6.94
CA ASN A 523 -29.66 24.14 -5.63
C ASN A 523 -29.49 25.45 -4.83
N ASP A 524 -28.65 26.37 -5.30
CA ASP A 524 -28.40 27.68 -4.69
C ASP A 524 -28.07 28.71 -5.79
N PRO A 525 -29.05 29.49 -6.25
CA PRO A 525 -28.84 30.51 -7.26
C PRO A 525 -27.79 31.56 -6.89
N ALA A 526 -27.54 31.79 -5.60
CA ALA A 526 -26.52 32.72 -5.11
C ALA A 526 -25.10 32.11 -5.14
N SER A 527 -24.98 30.80 -5.37
CA SER A 527 -23.71 30.10 -5.47
C SER A 527 -22.87 30.60 -6.65
N SER A 528 -21.62 30.95 -6.35
CA SER A 528 -20.62 31.27 -7.37
C SER A 528 -20.07 30.03 -8.08
N TRP A 529 -20.41 28.82 -7.64
CA TRP A 529 -19.90 27.59 -8.24
C TRP A 529 -20.64 27.21 -9.52
N ARG A 530 -19.96 26.50 -10.41
CA ARG A 530 -20.51 25.93 -11.65
C ARG A 530 -20.16 24.45 -11.75
N ARG A 531 -21.02 23.68 -12.42
CA ARG A 531 -20.75 22.27 -12.68
C ARG A 531 -19.48 22.14 -13.52
N ILE A 532 -18.61 21.20 -13.18
CA ILE A 532 -17.52 20.83 -14.08
C ILE A 532 -18.10 20.15 -15.33
N ASN A 533 -17.53 20.40 -16.50
CA ASN A 533 -17.75 19.60 -17.70
C ASN A 533 -16.41 19.09 -18.24
N ALA A 534 -16.45 18.19 -19.23
CA ALA A 534 -15.24 17.54 -19.76
C ALA A 534 -14.20 18.54 -20.30
N LEU A 535 -14.62 19.63 -20.93
CA LEU A 535 -13.75 20.67 -21.46
C LEU A 535 -12.91 21.33 -20.34
N TYR A 536 -13.56 21.77 -19.25
CA TYR A 536 -12.88 22.33 -18.09
C TYR A 536 -12.05 21.28 -17.35
N ALA A 537 -12.52 20.03 -17.28
CA ALA A 537 -11.79 18.95 -16.63
C ALA A 537 -10.45 18.67 -17.32
N ARG A 538 -10.42 18.59 -18.66
CA ARG A 538 -9.17 18.45 -19.43
C ARG A 538 -8.23 19.63 -19.23
N GLU A 539 -8.76 20.85 -19.23
CA GLU A 539 -7.97 22.07 -19.02
C GLU A 539 -7.36 22.11 -17.61
N TRP A 540 -8.13 21.72 -16.60
CA TRP A 540 -7.67 21.60 -15.23
C TRP A 540 -6.50 20.64 -15.10
N VAL A 541 -6.56 19.46 -15.73
CA VAL A 541 -5.45 18.50 -15.71
C VAL A 541 -4.18 19.12 -16.27
N MET A 542 -4.27 19.84 -17.40
CA MET A 542 -3.11 20.52 -17.98
C MET A 542 -2.57 21.62 -17.06
N MET A 543 -3.45 22.46 -16.52
CA MET A 543 -3.06 23.54 -15.61
C MET A 543 -2.38 23.00 -14.35
N MET A 544 -2.97 22.01 -13.70
CA MET A 544 -2.39 21.41 -12.49
C MET A 544 -1.09 20.67 -12.78
N THR A 545 -0.95 20.04 -13.95
CA THR A 545 0.31 19.41 -14.38
C THR A 545 1.42 20.44 -14.55
N ASN A 546 1.13 21.58 -15.19
CA ASN A 546 2.11 22.68 -15.31
C ASN A 546 2.50 23.26 -13.95
N LEU A 547 1.52 23.49 -13.06
CA LEU A 547 1.81 23.97 -11.72
C LEU A 547 2.70 22.97 -10.95
N ALA A 548 2.33 21.69 -10.96
CA ALA A 548 3.10 20.62 -10.35
C ALA A 548 4.53 20.52 -10.91
N TYR A 549 4.67 20.64 -12.24
CA TYR A 549 5.97 20.68 -12.90
C TYR A 549 6.81 21.87 -12.45
N MET A 550 6.26 23.09 -12.53
CA MET A 550 6.96 24.31 -12.11
C MET A 550 7.42 24.25 -10.66
N LEU A 551 6.60 23.73 -9.74
CA LEU A 551 6.99 23.57 -8.33
C LEU A 551 8.03 22.47 -8.08
N SER A 552 8.30 21.63 -9.10
CA SER A 552 9.29 20.56 -9.04
C SER A 552 10.66 20.97 -9.60
N THR A 553 10.73 22.11 -10.29
CA THR A 553 11.94 22.56 -10.99
C THR A 553 12.99 23.15 -10.04
N PRO A 554 14.27 23.16 -10.46
CA PRO A 554 15.32 23.88 -9.75
C PRO A 554 15.04 25.39 -9.64
N GLU A 555 14.36 26.00 -10.62
CA GLU A 555 14.00 27.42 -10.58
C GLU A 555 13.08 27.73 -9.40
N PHE A 556 12.01 26.95 -9.21
CA PHE A 556 11.13 27.15 -8.05
C PHE A 556 11.85 26.86 -6.74
N GLU A 557 12.61 25.76 -6.67
CA GLU A 557 13.39 25.42 -5.48
C GLU A 557 14.34 26.57 -5.09
N HIS A 558 15.05 27.12 -6.07
CA HIS A 558 15.93 28.27 -5.86
C HIS A 558 15.17 29.50 -5.39
N LEU A 559 14.05 29.85 -6.05
CA LEU A 559 13.21 30.98 -5.67
C LEU A 559 12.67 30.84 -4.24
N TRP A 560 12.19 29.66 -3.88
CA TRP A 560 11.64 29.37 -2.56
C TRP A 560 12.67 29.56 -1.47
N PHE A 561 13.84 28.92 -1.58
CA PHE A 561 14.88 29.02 -0.56
C PHE A 561 15.65 30.36 -0.57
N ASN A 562 15.47 31.19 -1.60
CA ASN A 562 16.05 32.52 -1.70
C ASN A 562 14.99 33.62 -1.78
N HIS A 563 13.78 33.37 -1.27
CA HIS A 563 12.61 34.22 -1.50
C HIS A 563 12.86 35.70 -1.21
N LYS A 564 13.39 36.03 -0.03
CA LYS A 564 13.73 37.42 0.33
C LYS A 564 14.69 38.09 -0.65
N LYS A 565 15.72 37.36 -1.09
CA LYS A 565 16.74 37.87 -2.01
C LYS A 565 16.16 38.15 -3.40
N VAL A 566 15.28 37.28 -3.88
CA VAL A 566 14.74 37.39 -5.25
C VAL A 566 13.50 38.29 -5.30
N MET A 567 12.59 38.12 -4.36
CA MET A 567 11.30 38.81 -4.33
C MET A 567 11.37 40.16 -3.60
N GLY A 568 12.40 40.39 -2.77
CA GLY A 568 12.63 41.65 -2.07
C GLY A 568 11.92 41.80 -0.72
N HIS A 569 11.19 40.77 -0.27
CA HIS A 569 10.42 40.76 0.99
C HIS A 569 10.39 39.37 1.63
N GLU A 570 10.10 39.30 2.92
CA GLU A 570 9.97 38.04 3.65
C GLU A 570 8.74 37.23 3.24
N PHE A 571 8.82 35.90 3.35
CA PHE A 571 7.62 35.06 3.34
C PHE A 571 7.08 34.94 4.78
N PHE A 572 5.76 34.92 4.96
CA PHE A 572 5.16 34.94 6.28
C PHE A 572 3.82 34.19 6.34
N GLY A 573 3.50 33.65 7.52
CA GLY A 573 2.26 32.94 7.82
C GLY A 573 1.10 33.86 8.22
N ASN A 574 0.06 33.31 8.84
CA ASN A 574 -1.17 34.05 9.14
C ASN A 574 -1.02 35.13 10.21
N ALA A 575 0.06 35.13 11.00
CA ALA A 575 0.33 36.19 11.96
C ALA A 575 0.88 37.47 11.28
N GLY A 576 1.18 37.41 9.98
CA GLY A 576 1.69 38.55 9.22
C GLY A 576 3.20 38.73 9.35
N LEU A 577 3.68 39.92 9.01
CA LEU A 577 5.10 40.33 9.06
C LEU A 577 5.55 40.64 10.50
N VAL A 578 5.43 39.65 11.38
CA VAL A 578 5.86 39.71 12.78
C VAL A 578 6.84 38.59 13.09
N GLU A 579 7.76 38.85 14.01
CA GLU A 579 8.61 37.81 14.57
C GLU A 579 7.80 36.91 15.51
N GLY A 580 7.84 35.59 15.31
CA GLY A 580 7.14 34.63 16.16
C GLY A 580 6.50 33.49 15.40
N GLU A 581 5.75 32.65 16.13
CA GLU A 581 5.03 31.52 15.56
C GLU A 581 4.04 32.00 14.49
N ASN A 582 4.03 31.32 13.33
CA ASN A 582 3.16 31.65 12.20
C ASN A 582 3.34 33.07 11.62
N GLY A 583 4.42 33.77 11.97
CA GLY A 583 4.84 35.06 11.43
C GLY A 583 5.82 34.92 10.27
N ILE A 584 6.92 35.68 10.28
CA ILE A 584 8.00 35.60 9.29
C ILE A 584 8.64 34.20 9.31
N PHE A 585 8.83 33.61 8.12
CA PHE A 585 9.40 32.27 7.98
C PHE A 585 10.90 32.24 8.27
N LYS A 586 11.31 31.22 9.02
CA LYS A 586 12.72 30.90 9.28
C LYS A 586 13.21 29.83 8.29
N ALA A 587 14.52 29.58 8.26
CA ALA A 587 15.13 28.59 7.36
C ALA A 587 14.48 27.19 7.45
N GLU A 588 14.17 26.74 8.67
CA GLU A 588 13.48 25.47 8.93
C GLU A 588 12.05 25.42 8.36
N ASP A 589 11.34 26.56 8.33
CA ASP A 589 10.01 26.66 7.74
C ASP A 589 10.07 26.42 6.24
N TYR A 590 11.04 27.00 5.54
CA TYR A 590 11.19 26.80 4.09
C TYR A 590 11.37 25.31 3.75
N THR A 591 12.22 24.57 4.46
CA THR A 591 12.43 23.14 4.21
C THR A 591 11.17 22.33 4.49
N ARG A 592 10.55 22.54 5.67
CA ARG A 592 9.32 21.85 6.06
C ARG A 592 8.19 22.12 5.07
N VAL A 593 7.98 23.39 4.71
CA VAL A 593 6.90 23.82 3.83
C VAL A 593 7.15 23.39 2.39
N TYR A 594 8.39 23.40 1.90
CA TYR A 594 8.70 22.87 0.56
C TYR A 594 8.22 21.41 0.42
N GLN A 595 8.49 20.59 1.44
CA GLN A 595 7.99 19.23 1.48
C GLN A 595 6.46 19.17 1.59
N GLN A 596 5.82 20.08 2.34
CA GLN A 596 4.35 20.15 2.42
C GLN A 596 3.70 20.60 1.11
N ILE A 597 4.34 21.49 0.35
CA ILE A 597 3.89 21.87 -1.00
C ILE A 597 3.90 20.64 -1.89
N LEU A 598 5.01 19.92 -1.97
CA LEU A 598 5.13 18.74 -2.84
C LEU A 598 4.25 17.57 -2.40
N ASN A 599 4.05 17.38 -1.09
CA ASN A 599 3.26 16.28 -0.52
C ASN A 599 1.85 16.71 -0.07
N ARG A 600 1.31 17.80 -0.62
CA ARG A 600 -0.10 18.17 -0.39
C ARG A 600 -1.00 17.01 -0.79
N SER A 601 -2.04 16.76 0.01
CA SER A 601 -2.93 15.61 -0.16
C SER A 601 -3.89 15.76 -1.35
N GLU A 602 -5.17 15.97 -1.07
CA GLU A 602 -6.25 15.99 -2.05
C GLU A 602 -6.58 17.43 -2.47
N ILE A 603 -6.80 17.64 -3.77
CA ILE A 603 -7.24 18.92 -4.36
C ILE A 603 -8.52 18.68 -5.15
N ASN A 604 -9.61 19.25 -4.66
CA ASN A 604 -10.95 19.19 -5.23
C ASN A 604 -11.19 20.39 -6.13
N LEU A 605 -11.14 20.15 -7.44
CA LEU A 605 -11.17 21.18 -8.47
C LEU A 605 -12.59 21.59 -8.81
N GLY A 606 -12.82 22.89 -8.99
CA GLY A 606 -14.11 23.41 -9.41
C GLY A 606 -14.00 24.60 -10.34
N ILE A 607 -15.16 25.14 -10.71
CA ILE A 607 -15.28 26.34 -11.54
C ILE A 607 -16.09 27.36 -10.76
N THR A 608 -15.61 28.59 -10.71
CA THR A 608 -16.29 29.71 -10.08
C THR A 608 -16.74 30.74 -11.10
N ALA A 609 -17.61 31.66 -10.68
CA ALA A 609 -18.02 32.84 -11.42
C ALA A 609 -18.18 34.01 -10.45
N MET A 610 -17.06 34.51 -9.91
CA MET A 610 -17.06 35.55 -8.86
C MET A 610 -15.97 36.61 -9.00
N GLY A 611 -15.21 36.61 -10.09
CA GLY A 611 -14.14 37.56 -10.39
C GLY A 611 -12.72 37.05 -10.13
N GLY A 612 -12.53 35.77 -9.76
CA GLY A 612 -11.21 35.24 -9.41
C GLY A 612 -11.22 33.73 -9.16
N GLY A 613 -11.44 33.33 -7.92
CA GLY A 613 -11.45 31.94 -7.51
C GLY A 613 -11.90 31.74 -6.06
N LEU A 614 -11.94 30.47 -5.64
CA LEU A 614 -12.18 30.04 -4.27
C LEU A 614 -11.23 28.91 -3.91
N GLY A 615 -10.48 29.10 -2.83
CA GLY A 615 -9.59 28.11 -2.26
C GLY A 615 -9.83 27.91 -0.77
N GLY A 616 -9.49 26.72 -0.25
CA GLY A 616 -9.55 26.44 1.19
C GLY A 616 -9.59 24.95 1.49
N GLY A 617 -8.74 24.49 2.41
CA GLY A 617 -8.60 23.06 2.68
C GLY A 617 -8.20 22.31 1.40
N SER A 618 -9.04 21.37 0.94
CA SER A 618 -8.84 20.68 -0.34
C SER A 618 -9.43 21.42 -1.54
N VAL A 619 -10.25 22.45 -1.36
CA VAL A 619 -10.95 23.13 -2.47
C VAL A 619 -10.02 24.04 -3.26
N LEU A 620 -10.14 24.01 -4.59
CA LEU A 620 -9.53 24.97 -5.51
C LEU A 620 -10.43 25.16 -6.74
N GLY A 621 -11.06 26.33 -6.85
CA GLY A 621 -11.88 26.72 -8.00
C GLY A 621 -11.41 28.05 -8.57
N VAL A 622 -11.53 28.21 -9.89
CA VAL A 622 -11.22 29.47 -10.57
C VAL A 622 -12.26 29.81 -11.64
N ASP A 623 -12.29 31.08 -12.01
CA ASP A 623 -13.20 31.61 -13.02
C ASP A 623 -12.79 31.23 -14.46
N THR A 624 -13.77 31.18 -15.38
CA THR A 624 -13.57 30.79 -16.79
C THR A 624 -12.43 31.53 -17.49
N TRP A 625 -12.23 32.82 -17.21
CA TRP A 625 -11.19 33.59 -17.90
C TRP A 625 -9.76 33.14 -17.55
N ILE A 626 -9.55 32.44 -16.43
CA ILE A 626 -8.22 31.93 -16.03
C ILE A 626 -7.82 30.73 -16.89
N PHE A 627 -8.78 29.92 -17.32
CA PHE A 627 -8.57 28.82 -18.28
C PHE A 627 -8.12 29.31 -19.66
N TYR A 628 -8.37 30.58 -20.00
CA TYR A 628 -7.81 31.25 -21.18
C TYR A 628 -6.49 31.94 -20.87
N GLY A 629 -6.50 32.72 -19.78
CA GLY A 629 -5.45 33.66 -19.45
C GLY A 629 -4.13 32.97 -19.12
N HIS A 630 -4.16 31.72 -18.64
CA HIS A 630 -2.96 30.99 -18.28
C HIS A 630 -2.04 30.73 -19.47
N TYR A 631 -2.51 30.70 -20.73
CA TYR A 631 -1.62 30.63 -21.89
C TYR A 631 -1.04 31.99 -22.33
N ARG A 632 -1.62 33.11 -21.88
CA ARG A 632 -1.45 34.40 -22.57
C ARG A 632 -1.06 35.57 -21.65
N HIS A 633 -1.87 35.86 -20.62
CA HIS A 633 -1.81 37.13 -19.91
C HIS A 633 -1.99 37.07 -18.39
N SER A 634 -2.81 36.16 -17.86
CA SER A 634 -3.09 36.10 -16.41
C SER A 634 -2.00 35.36 -15.63
N GLY A 635 -1.27 34.47 -16.32
CA GLY A 635 -0.34 33.54 -15.68
C GLY A 635 -1.02 32.66 -14.64
N TYR A 636 -0.24 32.21 -13.64
CA TYR A 636 -0.68 31.29 -12.58
C TYR A 636 -0.94 31.98 -11.24
N GLY A 637 -1.01 33.31 -11.20
CA GLY A 637 -1.12 34.07 -9.95
C GLY A 637 -2.35 33.69 -9.11
N ILE A 638 -3.54 33.72 -9.72
CA ILE A 638 -4.79 33.39 -9.00
C ILE A 638 -4.84 31.91 -8.65
N ILE A 639 -4.40 31.02 -9.55
CA ILE A 639 -4.33 29.57 -9.25
C ILE A 639 -3.44 29.33 -8.03
N ALA A 640 -2.29 30.02 -7.95
CA ALA A 640 -1.38 29.94 -6.81
C ALA A 640 -2.00 30.54 -5.54
N HIS A 641 -2.74 31.64 -5.64
CA HIS A 641 -3.48 32.22 -4.51
C HIS A 641 -4.48 31.23 -3.92
N GLU A 642 -5.32 30.62 -4.76
CA GLU A 642 -6.33 29.65 -4.32
C GLU A 642 -5.68 28.36 -3.80
N PHE A 643 -4.59 27.92 -4.43
CA PHE A 643 -3.77 26.83 -3.91
C PHE A 643 -3.18 27.17 -2.52
N GLY A 644 -2.73 28.41 -2.33
CA GLY A 644 -2.18 28.94 -1.08
C GLY A 644 -3.14 28.86 0.10
N HIS A 645 -4.45 28.88 -0.13
CA HIS A 645 -5.46 28.78 0.93
C HIS A 645 -5.45 27.44 1.69
N GLY A 646 -4.77 26.41 1.18
CA GLY A 646 -4.54 25.19 1.98
C GLY A 646 -3.43 25.31 3.01
N PHE A 647 -2.66 26.40 3.00
CA PHE A 647 -1.57 26.67 3.94
C PHE A 647 -1.81 27.92 4.78
N GLY A 648 -2.53 28.91 4.24
CA GLY A 648 -2.75 30.18 4.91
C GLY A 648 -4.03 30.89 4.48
N SER A 649 -4.07 32.18 4.74
CA SER A 649 -5.21 33.07 4.47
C SER A 649 -4.76 34.33 3.74
N HIS A 650 -5.69 35.23 3.45
CA HIS A 650 -5.39 36.56 2.90
C HIS A 650 -4.42 37.38 3.77
N SER A 651 -4.33 37.06 5.06
CA SER A 651 -3.40 37.69 6.00
C SER A 651 -1.97 37.15 5.93
N SER A 652 -1.71 36.15 5.08
CA SER A 652 -0.39 35.50 4.92
C SER A 652 0.17 35.67 3.52
N ALA A 653 1.46 35.42 3.34
CA ALA A 653 2.12 35.42 2.05
C ALA A 653 1.65 34.28 1.11
N TRP A 654 0.77 33.38 1.55
CA TRP A 654 0.22 32.31 0.72
C TRP A 654 -0.85 32.75 -0.25
N SER A 655 -1.77 33.58 0.22
CA SER A 655 -2.96 34.02 -0.52
C SER A 655 -3.11 35.53 -0.42
N ASN A 656 -1.99 36.26 -0.51
CA ASN A 656 -2.02 37.70 -0.59
C ASN A 656 -1.71 38.13 -2.03
N SER A 657 -2.55 38.98 -2.60
CA SER A 657 -2.43 39.35 -4.01
C SER A 657 -1.18 40.17 -4.35
N ALA A 658 -0.60 40.85 -3.35
CA ALA A 658 0.57 41.71 -3.53
C ALA A 658 1.88 41.05 -3.03
N TYR A 659 1.81 39.95 -2.27
CA TYR A 659 2.97 39.37 -1.58
C TYR A 659 3.08 37.86 -1.77
N GLY A 660 4.30 37.34 -1.61
CA GLY A 660 4.55 35.90 -1.49
C GLY A 660 4.21 35.07 -2.73
N PHE A 661 3.35 34.07 -2.54
CA PHE A 661 3.18 32.94 -3.46
C PHE A 661 2.48 33.32 -4.77
N GLN A 662 1.43 34.13 -4.72
CA GLN A 662 0.71 34.59 -5.93
C GLN A 662 1.64 35.33 -6.92
N PRO A 663 2.31 36.44 -6.56
CA PRO A 663 3.19 37.15 -7.50
C PRO A 663 4.39 36.30 -7.92
N MET A 664 4.98 35.52 -7.00
CA MET A 664 6.09 34.62 -7.31
C MET A 664 5.72 33.61 -8.40
N MET A 665 4.59 32.92 -8.26
CA MET A 665 4.15 31.91 -9.22
C MET A 665 3.67 32.52 -10.54
N ALA A 666 3.04 33.70 -10.52
CA ALA A 666 2.71 34.43 -11.74
C ALA A 666 3.98 34.75 -12.55
N TRP A 667 4.99 35.32 -11.89
CA TRP A 667 6.24 35.73 -12.52
C TRP A 667 7.09 34.55 -13.00
N LEU A 668 7.18 33.49 -12.20
CA LEU A 668 7.88 32.25 -12.58
C LEU A 668 7.24 31.62 -13.80
N HIS A 669 5.90 31.56 -13.83
CA HIS A 669 5.20 31.03 -14.98
C HIS A 669 5.43 31.87 -16.24
N PHE A 670 5.42 33.21 -16.16
CA PHE A 670 5.78 34.04 -17.32
C PHE A 670 7.23 33.82 -17.79
N TYR A 671 8.16 33.61 -16.85
CA TYR A 671 9.55 33.27 -17.17
C TYR A 671 9.64 31.99 -18.01
N PHE A 672 8.87 30.96 -17.64
CA PHE A 672 8.74 29.75 -18.43
C PHE A 672 8.02 29.98 -19.77
N GLN A 673 6.95 30.77 -19.80
CA GLN A 673 6.23 31.04 -21.05
C GLN A 673 7.08 31.68 -22.14
N ARG A 674 8.07 32.48 -21.77
CA ARG A 674 9.04 33.07 -22.72
C ARG A 674 10.01 32.05 -23.31
N GLN A 675 10.08 30.85 -22.74
CA GLN A 675 10.94 29.76 -23.19
C GLN A 675 10.07 28.67 -23.80
N ALA A 676 9.99 28.65 -25.13
CA ALA A 676 9.14 27.72 -25.86
C ALA A 676 9.45 26.26 -25.44
N GLY A 677 8.39 25.53 -25.07
CA GLY A 677 8.51 24.14 -24.66
C GLY A 677 9.19 23.93 -23.32
N SER A 678 9.25 24.93 -22.44
CA SER A 678 9.88 24.78 -21.11
C SER A 678 9.00 24.08 -20.06
N ILE A 679 7.68 24.09 -20.23
CA ILE A 679 6.72 23.36 -19.38
C ILE A 679 5.91 22.33 -20.21
N PRO A 680 5.17 21.40 -19.58
CA PRO A 680 4.46 20.33 -20.29
C PRO A 680 3.42 20.83 -21.30
N TYR A 681 2.54 21.76 -20.90
CA TYR A 681 1.42 22.22 -21.72
C TYR A 681 1.47 23.73 -21.96
N MET A 682 1.88 24.15 -23.15
CA MET A 682 1.90 25.57 -23.56
C MET A 682 1.02 25.86 -24.76
N ASP A 683 0.57 24.82 -25.46
CA ASP A 683 -0.18 24.93 -26.69
C ASP A 683 -1.70 24.99 -26.39
N PRO A 684 -2.35 26.15 -26.63
CA PRO A 684 -3.78 26.31 -26.38
C PRO A 684 -4.66 25.47 -27.33
N ASP A 685 -4.09 24.89 -28.40
CA ASP A 685 -4.80 24.01 -29.33
C ASP A 685 -4.88 22.55 -28.87
N VAL A 686 -4.22 22.17 -27.77
CA VAL A 686 -4.29 20.80 -27.22
C VAL A 686 -5.71 20.45 -26.78
N ASN A 687 -6.36 21.33 -26.02
CA ASN A 687 -7.76 21.16 -25.60
C ASN A 687 -8.72 22.08 -26.37
N LYS A 688 -8.20 23.03 -27.15
CA LYS A 688 -8.98 24.01 -27.92
C LYS A 688 -10.02 24.76 -27.08
N PHE A 689 -9.72 24.99 -25.81
CA PHE A 689 -10.61 25.69 -24.87
C PHE A 689 -11.02 27.06 -25.41
N HIS A 690 -10.11 27.72 -26.12
CA HIS A 690 -10.34 29.02 -26.71
C HIS A 690 -11.28 29.04 -27.92
N LEU A 691 -11.63 27.87 -28.48
CA LEU A 691 -12.58 27.69 -29.57
C LEU A 691 -13.95 27.17 -29.08
N ALA A 692 -14.11 26.98 -27.77
CA ALA A 692 -15.36 26.49 -27.19
C ALA A 692 -16.52 27.45 -27.48
N SER A 693 -17.68 26.87 -27.79
CA SER A 693 -18.89 27.67 -28.03
C SER A 693 -19.43 28.24 -26.70
N PRO A 694 -20.15 29.38 -26.74
CA PRO A 694 -20.64 30.02 -25.51
C PRO A 694 -21.48 29.13 -24.59
N ASP A 695 -22.20 28.15 -25.15
CA ASP A 695 -23.00 27.17 -24.42
C ASP A 695 -22.16 26.12 -23.64
N GLN A 696 -20.89 25.94 -24.01
CA GLN A 696 -19.94 25.09 -23.27
C GLN A 696 -19.27 25.84 -22.11
N LEU A 697 -19.44 27.16 -22.03
CA LEU A 697 -18.77 28.04 -21.07
C LEU A 697 -19.76 28.62 -20.05
N TYR A 698 -19.27 28.93 -18.85
CA TYR A 698 -20.09 29.52 -17.79
C TYR A 698 -20.05 31.04 -17.74
N ALA A 699 -19.08 31.65 -18.40
CA ALA A 699 -18.93 33.09 -18.50
C ALA A 699 -18.21 33.47 -19.81
N GLY A 700 -18.54 34.64 -20.35
CA GLY A 700 -17.78 35.23 -21.46
C GLY A 700 -16.39 35.68 -21.00
N VAL A 701 -15.43 35.67 -21.93
CA VAL A 701 -14.06 36.15 -21.68
C VAL A 701 -13.81 37.40 -22.51
N THR A 702 -13.23 38.41 -21.87
CA THR A 702 -12.97 39.71 -22.50
C THR A 702 -11.93 39.59 -23.63
N SER A 703 -12.12 40.35 -24.70
CA SER A 703 -11.30 40.24 -25.92
C SER A 703 -9.81 40.54 -25.68
N ASN A 704 -9.45 41.33 -24.67
CA ASN A 704 -8.07 41.58 -24.29
C ASN A 704 -7.35 40.30 -23.79
N ILE A 705 -8.04 39.41 -23.06
CA ILE A 705 -7.47 38.14 -22.59
C ILE A 705 -7.42 37.15 -23.76
N VAL A 706 -8.50 37.08 -24.55
CA VAL A 706 -8.59 36.19 -25.72
C VAL A 706 -7.54 36.53 -26.77
N ASN A 707 -7.25 37.81 -27.02
CA ASN A 707 -6.32 38.26 -28.04
C ASN A 707 -4.90 38.49 -27.53
N ALA A 708 -4.64 38.29 -26.24
CA ALA A 708 -3.29 38.44 -25.70
C ALA A 708 -2.32 37.43 -26.34
N VAL A 709 -1.08 37.88 -26.51
CA VAL A 709 -0.01 37.10 -27.15
C VAL A 709 0.84 36.42 -26.07
N PRO A 710 0.96 35.07 -26.10
CA PRO A 710 1.85 34.34 -25.19
C PRO A 710 3.27 34.92 -25.17
N GLY A 711 3.88 35.01 -23.98
CA GLY A 711 5.27 35.44 -23.82
C GLY A 711 5.55 36.94 -24.02
N LYS A 712 4.55 37.77 -24.31
CA LYS A 712 4.71 39.24 -24.46
C LYS A 712 4.38 40.05 -23.19
N THR A 713 4.09 39.39 -22.07
CA THR A 713 3.97 40.05 -20.76
C THR A 713 5.28 40.75 -20.39
N PRO A 714 5.26 41.94 -19.75
CA PRO A 714 6.48 42.64 -19.36
C PRO A 714 7.48 41.78 -18.59
N ILE A 715 8.77 42.04 -18.80
CA ILE A 715 9.87 41.43 -18.04
C ILE A 715 9.70 41.76 -16.56
N ASN A 716 9.74 40.74 -15.71
CA ASN A 716 9.54 40.83 -14.27
C ASN A 716 10.85 40.58 -13.50
N THR A 717 10.78 40.68 -12.18
CA THR A 717 11.94 40.52 -11.29
C THR A 717 12.61 39.15 -11.41
N ILE A 718 11.83 38.07 -11.60
CA ILE A 718 12.37 36.71 -11.72
C ILE A 718 13.13 36.56 -13.04
N ASP A 719 12.66 37.15 -14.14
CA ASP A 719 13.40 37.17 -15.41
C ASP A 719 14.75 37.85 -15.26
N GLN A 720 14.76 39.04 -14.67
CA GLN A 720 15.98 39.83 -14.46
C GLN A 720 16.95 39.09 -13.55
N TYR A 721 16.41 38.45 -12.49
CA TYR A 721 17.20 37.68 -11.55
C TYR A 721 17.90 36.50 -12.23
N PHE A 722 17.17 35.65 -12.97
CA PHE A 722 17.76 34.49 -13.63
C PHE A 722 18.64 34.85 -14.83
N ALA A 723 18.38 35.99 -15.50
CA ALA A 723 19.31 36.53 -16.50
C ALA A 723 20.67 36.90 -15.88
N ALA A 724 20.67 37.46 -14.66
CA ALA A 724 21.88 37.82 -13.93
C ALA A 724 22.50 36.64 -13.15
N ASN A 725 21.72 35.62 -12.79
CA ASN A 725 22.11 34.47 -11.97
C ASN A 725 21.64 33.16 -12.62
N PRO A 726 22.22 32.77 -13.77
CA PRO A 726 21.80 31.56 -14.48
C PRO A 726 22.05 30.32 -13.61
N LEU A 727 21.05 29.44 -13.52
CA LEU A 727 21.21 28.14 -12.86
C LEU A 727 22.02 27.21 -13.76
N ALA A 728 22.85 26.37 -13.15
CA ALA A 728 23.56 25.32 -13.88
C ALA A 728 22.52 24.37 -14.50
N LYS A 729 22.53 24.24 -15.83
CA LYS A 729 21.74 23.21 -16.52
C LYS A 729 22.32 21.85 -16.10
N LYS A 730 21.53 21.04 -15.41
CA LYS A 730 21.87 19.65 -15.09
C LYS A 730 21.63 18.74 -16.29
#